data_AF-A0A2J6IIM1-F1
#
_entry.id   AF-A0A2J6IIM1-F1
#
_cell.length_a   1.000
_cell.length_b   1.000
_cell.length_c   1.000
_cell.angle_alpha   90.00
_cell.angle_beta   90.00
_cell.angle_gamma   90.00
#
_symmetry.space_group_name_H-M   'P 1'
#
loop_
_entity.id
_entity.type
_entity.pdbx_description
1 polymer ?
#
loop_
_entity_poly.entity_id
_entity_poly.type
_entity_poly.pdbx_seq_one_letter_code
_entity_poly.pdbx_strand_id
1 'polypeptide(L)'
;MKTNIKDILRNRVMVLDGAMGTMIQQHKLDEQDYRGLRFADAEIPQKGNNDLLCLTQPKIIEDIHKEYLEAGADIIETNTFNSTRISMSDYGMEEYVKEINFKAATLAKRAAEHFNRQTPEKPRFVAGAMGPTNKTASMSPLVDKPGFRNISFDELRENYFEQAESLIEGGADLLLVETIFDTLNAKAALIAIDELSQKLNLKIPVMVSGTISDASGRTLSGQTLQAFLTSVSHIDLLSVGLNCSLGADQMRPHLEELAKKANFYVSVYPNAGLPNQFGEYDESPSKMAAHIHDFLDNKFTNIVGGCCGTTPDHIKEIAKLAEKSSVRQPIANTHVTGVSGLEPLNISKEINFVNIGERTNVSGSRKFARLIREKKYEEALSVARHQVEGGAQILDVNLDDGLLDAQKEMPLFLNMLASEPDIAKLPIMIDSSKWEVIEAGLKCTQGKSIVNSISLKNGEDEFLELAKKIKAYGAAVVVMAFDETGQADSFERKIEICQRAYKLLTEKVDFHPEDIIFDPNILAIGTGIDEHNNYAVNFINATKWIKDNLPYCKVSGGVSNLSFSFRGNNTVREAINSVFLFHAIKAGMDMGIVNPGMLQIYDEIDSDLRKYAEDLVLNRRKDATARLLSYADKIDDTAKDKSENKLEWRSLEVDARLEHALIKGITDYLDEDVEEARQNYDRAIEVIEIPLMNGMNVVGDLFGSGRMFLPQVVKSARVMKKAVAILLPYIESEKVEGAKGNGKIVLATVKGDVHDIGKNIVGVVLQCNNYDVVDLGVMVPAEKILEVAKNENADILGLSGLITPSLEEMVHVASEMKRLNYDIPLLIGGATTSPVHTAVKISPNYSNPVIHVRDASKVINVVGKLLSETTKADYVNEIAEKYSQLREKHENSNKPNHYISFEEAQNNKALIDWDNFETPKPKFTGVKYFDDFSIADIREYIDWTFFFHAWKISGKYPAIFDDVLKGDEAKKLYDDANNMLDKIIEEKWLQAKAGIGIFKANSVNETVKLMDDNSNNFENFEFLRNKELKNEGVN
;
A
#
# COMPACT_ATOMS: atom_id res chain seq x y z
N MET A 1 3.47 12.44 40.83
CA MET A 1 2.85 12.16 39.52
C MET A 1 3.44 10.84 39.03
N LYS A 2 2.64 9.85 38.62
CA LYS A 2 3.18 8.67 37.94
C LYS A 2 3.78 9.14 36.61
N THR A 3 5.05 8.85 36.36
CA THR A 3 5.73 9.20 35.11
C THR A 3 5.05 8.48 33.94
N ASN A 4 4.69 9.22 32.89
CA ASN A 4 4.03 8.66 31.72
C ASN A 4 5.08 7.99 30.81
N ILE A 5 4.89 6.70 30.50
CA ILE A 5 5.79 5.94 29.63
C ILE A 5 5.93 6.55 28.22
N LYS A 6 4.85 7.16 27.68
CA LYS A 6 4.90 7.84 26.37
C LYS A 6 5.88 9.01 26.39
N ASP A 7 6.07 9.70 27.52
CA ASP A 7 7.02 10.81 27.63
C ASP A 7 8.47 10.31 27.70
N ILE A 8 8.70 9.10 28.23
CA ILE A 8 10.03 8.49 28.24
C ILE A 8 10.43 8.07 26.82
N LEU A 9 9.53 7.39 26.10
CA LEU A 9 9.76 6.91 24.73
C LEU A 9 10.01 8.05 23.72
N ARG A 10 9.53 9.27 23.99
CA ARG A 10 9.84 10.47 23.20
C ARG A 10 11.29 10.92 23.33
N ASN A 11 11.95 10.59 24.44
CA ASN A 11 13.23 11.18 24.82
C ASN A 11 14.37 10.15 24.86
N ARG A 12 14.08 8.87 25.11
CA ARG A 12 15.08 7.80 25.12
C ARG A 12 14.50 6.48 24.64
N VAL A 13 15.39 5.60 24.16
CA VAL A 13 15.07 4.20 23.89
C VAL A 13 14.90 3.48 25.23
N MET A 14 13.87 2.66 25.36
CA MET A 14 13.62 1.82 26.54
C MET A 14 14.06 0.39 26.31
N VAL A 15 14.43 -0.30 27.39
CA VAL A 15 14.92 -1.68 27.36
C VAL A 15 13.85 -2.61 27.94
N LEU A 16 13.38 -3.57 27.15
CA LEU A 16 12.57 -4.71 27.59
C LEU A 16 13.50 -5.82 28.10
N ASP A 17 13.02 -6.70 28.98
CA ASP A 17 13.81 -7.80 29.52
C ASP A 17 14.08 -8.92 28.49
N GLY A 18 14.63 -10.03 28.98
CA GLY A 18 14.97 -11.21 28.19
C GLY A 18 14.04 -12.39 28.46
N ALA A 19 14.42 -13.58 27.99
CA ALA A 19 13.60 -14.78 28.16
C ALA A 19 13.39 -15.18 29.63
N MET A 20 12.12 -15.24 30.06
CA MET A 20 11.72 -15.89 31.32
C MET A 20 11.89 -17.42 31.26
N GLY A 21 11.41 -18.04 30.17
CA GLY A 21 11.43 -19.51 30.02
C GLY A 21 12.85 -20.10 30.04
N THR A 22 13.81 -19.47 29.35
CA THR A 22 15.21 -19.92 29.34
C THR A 22 15.86 -19.77 30.72
N MET A 23 15.54 -18.72 31.47
CA MET A 23 16.05 -18.54 32.84
C MET A 23 15.49 -19.61 33.79
N ILE A 24 14.20 -19.93 33.71
CA ILE A 24 13.58 -21.01 34.49
C ILE A 24 14.28 -22.36 34.21
N GLN A 25 14.59 -22.66 32.95
CA GLN A 25 15.26 -23.91 32.57
C GLN A 25 16.64 -24.10 33.24
N GLN A 26 17.37 -23.00 33.54
CA GLN A 26 18.68 -23.06 34.20
C GLN A 26 18.60 -23.58 35.64
N HIS A 27 17.44 -23.43 36.31
CA HIS A 27 17.21 -23.97 37.64
C HIS A 27 16.99 -25.49 37.66
N LYS A 28 16.83 -26.14 36.49
CA LYS A 28 16.69 -27.59 36.32
C LYS A 28 15.59 -28.21 37.20
N LEU A 29 14.47 -27.50 37.32
CA LEU A 29 13.32 -27.90 38.12
C LEU A 29 12.72 -29.24 37.64
N ASP A 30 12.26 -30.03 38.60
CA ASP A 30 11.56 -31.30 38.34
C ASP A 30 10.04 -31.19 38.56
N GLU A 31 9.31 -32.27 38.29
CA GLU A 31 7.85 -32.30 38.41
C GLU A 31 7.34 -31.90 39.81
N GLN A 32 8.07 -32.25 40.87
CA GLN A 32 7.68 -31.92 42.25
C GLN A 32 7.79 -30.41 42.49
N ASP A 33 8.80 -29.76 41.91
CA ASP A 33 8.97 -28.31 42.00
C ASP A 33 7.80 -27.56 41.32
N TYR A 34 7.37 -28.02 40.14
CA TYR A 34 6.24 -27.42 39.41
C TYR A 34 4.92 -27.58 40.16
N ARG A 35 4.65 -28.77 40.74
CA ARG A 35 3.45 -29.04 41.55
C ARG A 35 3.45 -28.28 42.88
N GLY A 36 4.63 -28.13 43.49
CA GLY A 36 4.76 -27.68 44.87
C GLY A 36 3.92 -28.54 45.84
N LEU A 37 3.64 -27.99 47.02
CA LEU A 37 2.79 -28.68 48.01
C LEU A 37 1.30 -28.64 47.65
N ARG A 38 0.86 -27.59 46.94
CA ARG A 38 -0.56 -27.33 46.68
C ARG A 38 -1.14 -28.26 45.61
N PHE A 39 -0.35 -28.62 44.60
CA PHE A 39 -0.79 -29.43 43.46
C PHE A 39 -0.09 -30.80 43.42
N ALA A 40 0.34 -31.31 44.58
CA ALA A 40 1.04 -32.59 44.69
C ALA A 40 0.23 -33.74 44.06
N ASP A 41 -1.10 -33.71 44.25
CA ASP A 41 -2.05 -34.72 43.77
C ASP A 41 -2.57 -34.46 42.33
N ALA A 42 -1.98 -33.51 41.58
CA ALA A 42 -2.39 -33.26 40.21
C ALA A 42 -2.22 -34.50 39.32
N GLU A 43 -3.28 -34.89 38.61
CA GLU A 43 -3.31 -36.07 37.74
C GLU A 43 -2.51 -35.83 36.44
N ILE A 44 -2.58 -34.61 35.89
CA ILE A 44 -1.85 -34.22 34.68
C ILE A 44 -0.45 -33.72 35.09
N PRO A 45 0.64 -34.15 34.40
CA PRO A 45 1.97 -33.62 34.63
C PRO A 45 2.05 -32.10 34.46
N GLN A 46 2.70 -31.42 35.39
CA GLN A 46 2.80 -29.96 35.43
C GLN A 46 4.15 -29.43 34.95
N LYS A 47 5.17 -30.30 34.79
CA LYS A 47 6.48 -29.89 34.27
C LYS A 47 6.34 -29.26 32.89
N GLY A 48 6.86 -28.05 32.74
CA GLY A 48 6.73 -27.22 31.54
C GLY A 48 5.68 -26.12 31.66
N ASN A 49 4.78 -26.21 32.65
CA ASN A 49 3.84 -25.13 32.99
C ASN A 49 4.56 -24.02 33.76
N ASN A 50 5.37 -23.22 33.06
CA ASN A 50 6.23 -22.19 33.67
C ASN A 50 5.43 -21.12 34.41
N ASP A 51 4.25 -20.76 33.91
CA ASP A 51 3.35 -19.80 34.54
C ASP A 51 2.89 -20.23 35.95
N LEU A 52 2.68 -21.54 36.18
CA LEU A 52 2.30 -22.09 37.49
C LEU A 52 3.36 -21.82 38.58
N LEU A 53 4.62 -21.64 38.20
CA LEU A 53 5.71 -21.33 39.12
C LEU A 53 5.52 -19.98 39.85
N CYS A 54 4.65 -19.11 39.35
CA CYS A 54 4.22 -17.91 40.08
C CYS A 54 3.53 -18.25 41.41
N LEU A 55 2.91 -19.43 41.52
CA LEU A 55 2.28 -19.93 42.75
C LEU A 55 3.20 -20.86 43.52
N THR A 56 3.91 -21.76 42.85
CA THR A 56 4.66 -22.85 43.49
C THR A 56 6.11 -22.48 43.79
N GLN A 57 6.74 -21.67 42.95
CA GLN A 57 8.13 -21.20 43.10
C GLN A 57 8.25 -19.66 42.98
N PRO A 58 7.44 -18.86 43.72
CA PRO A 58 7.34 -17.41 43.53
C PRO A 58 8.65 -16.67 43.74
N LYS A 59 9.55 -17.22 44.56
CA LYS A 59 10.87 -16.62 44.82
C LYS A 59 11.76 -16.68 43.58
N ILE A 60 11.79 -17.81 42.88
CA ILE A 60 12.60 -17.99 41.66
C ILE A 60 12.16 -16.97 40.61
N ILE A 61 10.86 -16.86 40.37
CA ILE A 61 10.30 -15.91 39.39
C ILE A 61 10.65 -14.45 39.74
N GLU A 62 10.50 -14.06 41.01
CA GLU A 62 10.88 -12.71 41.43
C GLU A 62 12.38 -12.43 41.33
N ASP A 63 13.22 -13.41 41.65
CA ASP A 63 14.67 -13.26 41.55
C ASP A 63 15.11 -13.10 40.08
N ILE A 64 14.51 -13.82 39.14
CA ILE A 64 14.72 -13.62 37.69
C ILE A 64 14.36 -12.19 37.26
N HIS A 65 13.22 -11.65 37.70
CA HIS A 65 12.86 -10.26 37.40
C HIS A 65 13.90 -9.27 37.94
N LYS A 66 14.42 -9.50 39.15
CA LYS A 66 15.48 -8.65 39.73
C LYS A 66 16.75 -8.71 38.90
N GLU A 67 17.17 -9.89 38.44
CA GLU A 67 18.36 -10.03 37.59
C GLU A 67 18.26 -9.19 36.30
N TYR A 68 17.10 -9.18 35.63
CA TYR A 68 16.90 -8.33 34.45
C TYR A 68 16.84 -6.83 34.77
N LEU A 69 16.25 -6.45 35.91
CA LEU A 69 16.24 -5.06 36.36
C LEU A 69 17.65 -4.56 36.74
N GLU A 70 18.47 -5.42 37.35
CA GLU A 70 19.89 -5.15 37.63
C GLU A 70 20.72 -5.03 36.35
N ALA A 71 20.42 -5.84 35.34
CA ALA A 71 21.04 -5.75 34.03
C ALA A 71 20.72 -4.45 33.29
N GLY A 72 19.61 -3.79 33.64
CA GLY A 72 19.27 -2.45 33.16
C GLY A 72 17.93 -2.34 32.44
N ALA A 73 17.09 -3.38 32.46
CA ALA A 73 15.74 -3.35 31.90
C ALA A 73 14.91 -2.20 32.48
N ASP A 74 14.13 -1.56 31.62
CA ASP A 74 13.13 -0.53 31.95
C ASP A 74 11.72 -1.11 32.05
N ILE A 75 11.45 -2.15 31.26
CA ILE A 75 10.18 -2.86 31.19
C ILE A 75 10.49 -4.33 31.46
N ILE A 76 9.74 -4.97 32.36
CA ILE A 76 9.79 -6.41 32.58
C ILE A 76 8.44 -7.04 32.25
N GLU A 77 8.47 -8.19 31.58
CA GLU A 77 7.28 -8.98 31.29
C GLU A 77 6.85 -9.79 32.50
N THR A 78 5.54 -9.94 32.71
CA THR A 78 5.03 -10.91 33.69
C THR A 78 5.21 -12.34 33.16
N ASN A 79 5.46 -13.30 34.06
CA ASN A 79 5.49 -14.73 33.70
C ASN A 79 4.07 -15.27 33.47
N THR A 80 3.43 -14.83 32.39
CA THR A 80 2.01 -15.08 32.07
C THR A 80 1.73 -15.43 30.61
N PHE A 81 2.77 -15.84 29.87
CA PHE A 81 2.65 -16.13 28.44
C PHE A 81 1.53 -17.12 28.11
N ASN A 82 1.33 -18.15 28.94
CA ASN A 82 0.30 -19.18 28.77
C ASN A 82 -0.83 -19.09 29.81
N SER A 83 -0.90 -18.02 30.59
CA SER A 83 -1.84 -17.86 31.71
C SER A 83 -3.25 -17.51 31.22
N THR A 84 -3.81 -18.37 30.38
CA THR A 84 -5.18 -18.26 29.88
C THR A 84 -5.90 -19.59 30.05
N ARG A 85 -7.25 -19.59 30.08
CA ARG A 85 -8.04 -20.83 30.21
C ARG A 85 -7.70 -21.85 29.11
N ILE A 86 -7.56 -21.38 27.88
CA ILE A 86 -7.24 -22.21 26.71
C ILE A 86 -5.90 -22.94 26.91
N SER A 87 -4.81 -22.21 27.17
CA SER A 87 -3.49 -22.85 27.36
C SER A 87 -3.39 -23.66 28.65
N MET A 88 -4.02 -23.21 29.74
CA MET A 88 -4.03 -23.93 31.02
C MET A 88 -4.83 -25.23 30.99
N SER A 89 -5.74 -25.42 30.03
CA SER A 89 -6.48 -26.66 29.86
C SER A 89 -5.60 -27.86 29.49
N ASP A 90 -4.46 -27.63 28.82
CA ASP A 90 -3.48 -28.68 28.53
C ASP A 90 -2.86 -29.25 29.83
N TYR A 91 -2.94 -28.49 30.92
CA TYR A 91 -2.43 -28.85 32.25
C TYR A 91 -3.53 -29.08 33.31
N GLY A 92 -4.81 -28.91 32.96
CA GLY A 92 -5.94 -28.98 33.91
C GLY A 92 -5.92 -27.90 34.99
N MET A 93 -5.47 -26.69 34.66
CA MET A 93 -5.27 -25.57 35.59
C MET A 93 -6.16 -24.36 35.31
N GLU A 94 -7.26 -24.53 34.57
CA GLU A 94 -8.14 -23.45 34.12
C GLU A 94 -8.77 -22.65 35.28
N GLU A 95 -9.00 -23.28 36.43
CA GLU A 95 -9.57 -22.63 37.61
C GLU A 95 -8.59 -21.65 38.28
N TYR A 96 -7.29 -21.77 38.01
CA TYR A 96 -6.24 -20.96 38.64
C TYR A 96 -5.76 -19.79 37.78
N VAL A 97 -6.30 -19.62 36.57
CA VAL A 97 -5.89 -18.57 35.61
C VAL A 97 -5.89 -17.18 36.26
N LYS A 98 -6.95 -16.79 36.96
CA LYS A 98 -7.02 -15.49 37.64
C LYS A 98 -5.93 -15.34 38.71
N GLU A 99 -5.74 -16.38 39.52
CA GLU A 99 -4.78 -16.36 40.61
C GLU A 99 -3.34 -16.30 40.10
N ILE A 100 -3.01 -17.07 39.05
CA ILE A 100 -1.69 -17.09 38.43
C ILE A 100 -1.36 -15.70 37.88
N ASN A 101 -2.25 -15.11 37.07
CA ASN A 101 -2.02 -13.78 36.49
C ASN A 101 -1.86 -12.69 37.55
N PHE A 102 -2.78 -12.65 38.52
CA PHE A 102 -2.72 -11.70 39.63
C PHE A 102 -1.41 -11.81 40.39
N LYS A 103 -0.99 -13.05 40.70
CA LYS A 103 0.25 -13.31 41.44
C LYS A 103 1.47 -12.94 40.62
N ALA A 104 1.52 -13.30 39.35
CA ALA A 104 2.63 -12.98 38.44
C ALA A 104 2.83 -11.46 38.33
N ALA A 105 1.75 -10.70 38.09
CA ALA A 105 1.79 -9.25 38.06
C ALA A 105 2.24 -8.65 39.41
N THR A 106 1.78 -9.19 40.54
CA THR A 106 2.20 -8.74 41.87
C THR A 106 3.70 -8.98 42.11
N LEU A 107 4.25 -10.13 41.68
CA LEU A 107 5.68 -10.46 41.81
C LEU A 107 6.55 -9.50 41.00
N ALA A 108 6.22 -9.33 39.72
CA ALA A 108 6.90 -8.38 38.83
C ALA A 108 6.80 -6.94 39.39
N LYS A 109 5.62 -6.53 39.87
CA LYS A 109 5.41 -5.20 40.45
C LYS A 109 6.25 -4.97 41.68
N ARG A 110 6.36 -5.96 42.56
CA ARG A 110 7.22 -5.89 43.75
C ARG A 110 8.69 -5.72 43.37
N ALA A 111 9.16 -6.46 42.37
CA ALA A 111 10.53 -6.30 41.85
C ALA A 111 10.74 -4.89 41.25
N ALA A 112 9.85 -4.43 40.38
CA ALA A 112 9.92 -3.09 39.79
C ALA A 112 9.89 -1.98 40.86
N GLU A 113 9.01 -2.08 41.86
CA GLU A 113 8.95 -1.12 42.97
C GLU A 113 10.22 -1.08 43.83
N HIS A 114 10.86 -2.24 44.03
CA HIS A 114 12.14 -2.30 44.74
C HIS A 114 13.21 -1.43 44.07
N PHE A 115 13.34 -1.53 42.74
CA PHE A 115 14.28 -0.70 41.96
C PHE A 115 13.81 0.74 41.80
N ASN A 116 12.51 1.00 41.68
CA ASN A 116 11.95 2.35 41.60
C ASN A 116 12.20 3.17 42.87
N ARG A 117 12.22 2.52 44.04
CA ARG A 117 12.57 3.20 45.31
C ARG A 117 14.07 3.52 45.41
N GLN A 118 14.92 2.73 44.75
CA GLN A 118 16.37 2.94 44.75
C GLN A 118 16.82 3.99 43.75
N THR A 119 16.22 4.01 42.55
CA THR A 119 16.55 4.97 41.48
C THR A 119 15.27 5.59 40.90
N PRO A 120 14.65 6.55 41.60
CA PRO A 120 13.37 7.15 41.20
C PRO A 120 13.37 7.85 39.83
N GLU A 121 14.54 8.30 39.37
CA GLU A 121 14.77 8.97 38.09
C GLU A 121 14.67 8.04 36.87
N LYS A 122 14.76 6.72 37.07
CA LYS A 122 14.62 5.70 36.03
C LYS A 122 13.40 4.82 36.35
N PRO A 123 12.14 5.25 36.17
CA PRO A 123 10.99 4.41 36.53
C PRO A 123 10.97 3.10 35.70
N ARG A 124 10.66 1.99 36.35
CA ARG A 124 10.50 0.64 35.80
C ARG A 124 9.04 0.28 35.70
N PHE A 125 8.66 -0.37 34.61
CA PHE A 125 7.29 -0.69 34.26
C PHE A 125 7.10 -2.20 34.15
N VAL A 126 5.91 -2.68 34.49
CA VAL A 126 5.52 -4.08 34.33
C VAL A 126 4.59 -4.22 33.13
N ALA A 127 4.99 -5.04 32.16
CA ALA A 127 4.17 -5.44 31.03
C ALA A 127 3.44 -6.74 31.35
N GLY A 128 2.11 -6.71 31.38
CA GLY A 128 1.28 -7.90 31.47
C GLY A 128 1.36 -8.67 30.15
N ALA A 129 2.20 -9.70 30.09
CA ALA A 129 2.43 -10.51 28.90
C ALA A 129 1.24 -11.43 28.60
N MET A 130 0.72 -11.35 27.38
CA MET A 130 -0.42 -12.10 26.88
C MET A 130 0.00 -12.82 25.59
N GLY A 131 0.32 -14.11 25.71
CA GLY A 131 0.72 -14.94 24.56
C GLY A 131 -0.48 -15.37 23.70
N PRO A 132 -0.24 -15.95 22.53
CA PRO A 132 -1.24 -16.15 21.47
C PRO A 132 -2.19 -17.34 21.68
N THR A 133 -2.04 -18.09 22.78
CA THR A 133 -2.61 -19.44 23.02
C THR A 133 -2.08 -20.53 22.07
N ASN A 134 -2.56 -21.77 22.21
CA ASN A 134 -2.25 -22.89 21.31
C ASN A 134 -3.29 -23.10 20.19
N LYS A 135 -4.27 -22.18 20.01
CA LYS A 135 -5.35 -22.29 19.01
C LYS A 135 -5.27 -21.18 17.96
N THR A 136 -5.77 -21.46 16.76
CA THR A 136 -5.87 -20.52 15.63
C THR A 136 -7.34 -20.24 15.32
N ALA A 137 -7.74 -18.97 15.26
CA ALA A 137 -9.08 -18.59 14.82
C ALA A 137 -9.17 -18.35 13.31
N SER A 138 -8.06 -17.99 12.65
CA SER A 138 -8.06 -17.71 11.20
C SER A 138 -7.83 -18.95 10.35
N MET A 139 -7.21 -20.01 10.89
CA MET A 139 -6.85 -21.23 10.18
C MET A 139 -7.57 -22.47 10.72
N SER A 140 -7.86 -23.42 9.84
CA SER A 140 -8.36 -24.73 10.26
C SER A 140 -7.21 -25.62 10.75
N PRO A 141 -7.37 -26.33 11.88
CA PRO A 141 -6.43 -27.38 12.28
C PRO A 141 -6.60 -28.68 11.47
N LEU A 142 -7.63 -28.77 10.61
CA LEU A 142 -7.96 -29.96 9.83
C LEU A 142 -7.85 -29.66 8.33
N VAL A 143 -6.92 -30.33 7.66
CA VAL A 143 -6.63 -30.13 6.23
C VAL A 143 -7.83 -30.50 5.34
N ASP A 144 -8.60 -31.52 5.72
CA ASP A 144 -9.79 -31.98 4.99
C ASP A 144 -11.04 -31.13 5.26
N LYS A 145 -10.98 -30.19 6.22
CA LYS A 145 -12.11 -29.32 6.60
C LYS A 145 -11.67 -27.85 6.66
N PRO A 146 -11.46 -27.21 5.51
CA PRO A 146 -10.94 -25.83 5.45
C PRO A 146 -11.81 -24.79 6.19
N GLY A 147 -13.13 -24.99 6.25
CA GLY A 147 -14.06 -24.10 6.95
C GLY A 147 -14.17 -24.31 8.47
N PHE A 148 -13.54 -25.34 9.04
CA PHE A 148 -13.61 -25.64 10.47
C PHE A 148 -12.66 -24.77 11.30
N ARG A 149 -13.06 -24.40 12.52
CA ARG A 149 -12.23 -23.74 13.53
C ARG A 149 -12.41 -24.47 14.87
N ASN A 150 -11.32 -24.66 15.61
CA ASN A 150 -11.35 -25.31 16.93
C ASN A 150 -11.52 -24.33 18.10
N ILE A 151 -11.60 -23.03 17.81
CA ILE A 151 -11.88 -21.96 18.76
C ILE A 151 -12.66 -20.87 18.04
N SER A 152 -13.59 -20.21 18.75
CA SER A 152 -14.29 -19.03 18.26
C SER A 152 -13.63 -17.74 18.71
N PHE A 153 -13.95 -16.64 18.01
CA PHE A 153 -13.50 -15.30 18.38
C PHE A 153 -13.99 -14.90 19.79
N ASP A 154 -15.24 -15.23 20.13
CA ASP A 154 -15.83 -14.87 21.43
C ASP A 154 -15.14 -15.62 22.57
N GLU A 155 -14.84 -16.91 22.40
CA GLU A 155 -14.06 -17.68 23.39
C GLU A 155 -12.66 -17.10 23.60
N LEU A 156 -11.97 -16.67 22.52
CA LEU A 156 -10.67 -16.00 22.64
C LEU A 156 -10.79 -14.66 23.35
N ARG A 157 -11.78 -13.84 23.01
CA ARG A 157 -12.02 -12.55 23.63
C ARG A 157 -12.28 -12.71 25.13
N GLU A 158 -13.16 -13.62 25.53
CA GLU A 158 -13.46 -13.90 26.94
C GLU A 158 -12.22 -14.42 27.70
N ASN A 159 -11.45 -15.31 27.05
CA ASN A 159 -10.19 -15.84 27.58
C ASN A 159 -9.15 -14.73 27.82
N TYR A 160 -9.00 -13.79 26.89
CA TYR A 160 -8.10 -12.65 27.05
C TYR A 160 -8.63 -11.61 28.02
N PHE A 161 -9.94 -11.41 28.12
CA PHE A 161 -10.55 -10.48 29.07
C PHE A 161 -10.25 -10.91 30.52
N GLU A 162 -10.44 -12.19 30.84
CA GLU A 162 -10.12 -12.73 32.17
C GLU A 162 -8.63 -12.55 32.54
N GLN A 163 -7.74 -12.79 31.57
CA GLN A 163 -6.31 -12.59 31.74
C GLN A 163 -5.96 -11.12 31.98
N ALA A 164 -6.42 -10.23 31.10
CA ALA A 164 -6.14 -8.80 31.16
C ALA A 164 -6.67 -8.17 32.45
N GLU A 165 -7.89 -8.53 32.88
CA GLU A 165 -8.48 -8.07 34.14
C GLU A 165 -7.58 -8.44 35.33
N SER A 166 -7.16 -9.70 35.40
CA SER A 166 -6.33 -10.20 36.50
C SER A 166 -4.92 -9.58 36.53
N LEU A 167 -4.32 -9.32 35.35
CA LEU A 167 -3.02 -8.66 35.22
C LEU A 167 -3.07 -7.20 35.71
N ILE A 168 -4.12 -6.46 35.33
CA ILE A 168 -4.31 -5.07 35.75
C ILE A 168 -4.61 -5.00 37.26
N GLU A 169 -5.46 -5.90 37.78
CA GLU A 169 -5.71 -6.00 39.23
C GLU A 169 -4.43 -6.32 40.02
N GLY A 170 -3.54 -7.16 39.47
CA GLY A 170 -2.25 -7.49 40.05
C GLY A 170 -1.19 -6.38 39.96
N GLY A 171 -1.48 -5.28 39.26
CA GLY A 171 -0.65 -4.07 39.23
C GLY A 171 0.26 -3.92 38.01
N ALA A 172 -0.02 -4.61 36.90
CA ALA A 172 0.64 -4.36 35.61
C ALA A 172 0.44 -2.89 35.17
N ASP A 173 1.48 -2.27 34.60
CA ASP A 173 1.44 -0.87 34.16
C ASP A 173 0.96 -0.72 32.70
N LEU A 174 1.13 -1.77 31.90
CA LEU A 174 0.71 -1.88 30.50
C LEU A 174 0.46 -3.35 30.14
N LEU A 175 -0.20 -3.60 29.01
CA LEU A 175 -0.45 -4.96 28.50
C LEU A 175 0.34 -5.18 27.20
N LEU A 176 0.93 -6.36 27.05
CA LEU A 176 1.72 -6.77 25.90
C LEU A 176 1.10 -8.00 25.27
N VAL A 177 0.46 -7.83 24.11
CA VAL A 177 -0.03 -8.93 23.27
C VAL A 177 1.10 -9.33 22.34
N GLU A 178 1.73 -10.48 22.59
CA GLU A 178 3.00 -10.83 21.96
C GLU A 178 3.02 -12.18 21.26
N THR A 179 4.05 -12.40 20.44
CA THR A 179 4.25 -13.62 19.66
C THR A 179 3.03 -13.96 18.81
N ILE A 180 2.40 -12.93 18.23
CA ILE A 180 1.17 -13.09 17.48
C ILE A 180 1.47 -13.82 16.17
N PHE A 181 1.08 -15.10 16.10
CA PHE A 181 1.13 -15.90 14.88
C PHE A 181 -0.19 -15.81 14.08
N ASP A 182 -1.30 -15.47 14.75
CA ASP A 182 -2.65 -15.33 14.19
C ASP A 182 -3.22 -13.96 14.57
N THR A 183 -3.38 -13.08 13.58
CA THR A 183 -3.88 -11.73 13.77
C THR A 183 -5.31 -11.69 14.30
N LEU A 184 -6.13 -12.71 14.01
CA LEU A 184 -7.49 -12.77 14.53
C LEU A 184 -7.51 -12.98 16.05
N ASN A 185 -6.55 -13.76 16.58
CA ASN A 185 -6.35 -13.89 18.03
C ASN A 185 -5.97 -12.55 18.65
N ALA A 186 -5.06 -11.81 18.01
CA ALA A 186 -4.67 -10.48 18.48
C ALA A 186 -5.86 -9.52 18.49
N LYS A 187 -6.69 -9.49 17.43
CA LYS A 187 -7.91 -8.67 17.41
C LYS A 187 -8.86 -9.03 18.56
N ALA A 188 -9.01 -10.31 18.90
CA ALA A 188 -9.80 -10.73 20.06
C ALA A 188 -9.23 -10.19 21.38
N ALA A 189 -7.90 -10.24 21.55
CA ALA A 189 -7.22 -9.64 22.70
C ALA A 189 -7.41 -8.11 22.76
N LEU A 190 -7.27 -7.42 21.64
CA LEU A 190 -7.40 -5.96 21.57
C LEU A 190 -8.82 -5.49 21.93
N ILE A 191 -9.86 -6.19 21.46
CA ILE A 191 -11.25 -5.91 21.86
C ILE A 191 -11.45 -6.17 23.35
N ALA A 192 -10.93 -7.28 23.88
CA ALA A 192 -11.02 -7.58 25.30
C ALA A 192 -10.36 -6.49 26.18
N ILE A 193 -9.22 -5.95 25.75
CA ILE A 193 -8.53 -4.87 26.44
C ILE A 193 -9.30 -3.55 26.33
N ASP A 194 -9.92 -3.25 25.18
CA ASP A 194 -10.76 -2.06 25.01
C ASP A 194 -12.01 -2.13 25.90
N GLU A 195 -12.70 -3.28 25.93
CA GLU A 195 -13.83 -3.55 26.82
C GLU A 195 -13.43 -3.37 28.30
N LEU A 196 -12.26 -3.88 28.69
CA LEU A 196 -11.72 -3.70 30.05
C LEU A 196 -11.39 -2.23 30.35
N SER A 197 -10.79 -1.53 29.39
CA SER A 197 -10.46 -0.10 29.50
C SER A 197 -11.71 0.74 29.73
N GLN A 198 -12.80 0.43 29.01
CA GLN A 198 -14.11 1.06 29.19
C GLN A 198 -14.73 0.70 30.56
N LYS A 199 -14.70 -0.57 30.96
CA LYS A 199 -15.22 -1.04 32.26
C LYS A 199 -14.54 -0.35 33.43
N LEU A 200 -13.21 -0.17 33.36
CA LEU A 200 -12.42 0.44 34.42
C LEU A 200 -12.32 1.98 34.30
N ASN A 201 -12.82 2.56 33.20
CA ASN A 201 -12.62 3.96 32.84
C ASN A 201 -11.13 4.37 32.93
N LEU A 202 -10.26 3.50 32.41
CA LEU A 202 -8.80 3.63 32.44
C LEU A 202 -8.24 3.47 31.03
N LYS A 203 -7.34 4.36 30.62
CA LYS A 203 -6.61 4.21 29.36
C LYS A 203 -5.40 3.31 29.56
N ILE A 204 -5.54 2.02 29.23
CA ILE A 204 -4.48 1.01 29.37
C ILE A 204 -3.51 1.15 28.18
N PRO A 205 -2.20 1.36 28.39
CA PRO A 205 -1.22 1.31 27.31
C PRO A 205 -1.08 -0.12 26.79
N VAL A 206 -1.12 -0.30 25.46
CA VAL A 206 -1.06 -1.63 24.83
C VAL A 206 0.13 -1.71 23.88
N MET A 207 0.94 -2.75 24.04
CA MET A 207 1.97 -3.14 23.09
C MET A 207 1.49 -4.36 22.30
N VAL A 208 1.79 -4.39 21.01
CA VAL A 208 1.45 -5.49 20.11
C VAL A 208 2.72 -5.97 19.42
N SER A 209 3.04 -7.26 19.50
CA SER A 209 4.23 -7.82 18.85
C SER A 209 3.87 -9.05 18.01
N GLY A 210 4.12 -8.94 16.71
CA GLY A 210 3.94 -10.03 15.74
C GLY A 210 5.13 -10.96 15.69
N THR A 211 4.91 -12.19 15.24
CA THR A 211 6.00 -13.12 14.91
C THR A 211 5.98 -13.46 13.42
N ILE A 212 7.14 -13.31 12.77
CA ILE A 212 7.34 -13.68 11.36
C ILE A 212 7.91 -15.09 11.34
N SER A 213 7.22 -16.00 10.66
CA SER A 213 7.49 -17.43 10.76
C SER A 213 8.69 -17.89 9.93
N ASP A 214 9.01 -17.16 8.85
CA ASP A 214 10.10 -17.51 7.94
C ASP A 214 10.60 -16.28 7.16
N ALA A 215 11.58 -16.50 6.29
CA ALA A 215 12.18 -15.46 5.44
C ALA A 215 11.22 -14.83 4.42
N SER A 216 9.99 -15.35 4.25
CA SER A 216 8.98 -14.74 3.37
C SER A 216 8.41 -13.43 3.94
N GLY A 217 8.63 -13.15 5.23
CA GLY A 217 8.11 -11.94 5.87
C GLY A 217 6.62 -12.02 6.22
N ARG A 218 6.08 -13.24 6.38
CA ARG A 218 4.67 -13.48 6.73
C ARG A 218 4.51 -14.06 8.13
N THR A 219 3.37 -13.78 8.75
CA THR A 219 2.90 -14.49 9.96
C THR A 219 2.55 -15.94 9.60
N LEU A 220 2.36 -16.78 10.62
CA LEU A 220 1.93 -18.17 10.42
C LEU A 220 0.58 -18.23 9.68
N SER A 221 -0.31 -17.28 9.96
CA SER A 221 -1.59 -17.10 9.28
C SER A 221 -1.49 -16.47 7.88
N GLY A 222 -0.28 -16.36 7.32
CA GLY A 222 0.00 -15.94 5.95
C GLY A 222 -0.05 -14.44 5.70
N GLN A 223 -0.23 -13.61 6.74
CA GLN A 223 -0.33 -12.16 6.59
C GLN A 223 1.05 -11.53 6.40
N THR A 224 1.17 -10.61 5.44
CA THR A 224 2.36 -9.76 5.33
C THR A 224 2.46 -8.78 6.50
N LEU A 225 3.66 -8.30 6.80
CA LEU A 225 3.91 -7.36 7.89
C LEU A 225 3.05 -6.08 7.81
N GLN A 226 2.89 -5.51 6.61
CA GLN A 226 2.05 -4.33 6.45
C GLN A 226 0.55 -4.64 6.59
N ALA A 227 0.09 -5.82 6.14
CA ALA A 227 -1.29 -6.23 6.36
C ALA A 227 -1.59 -6.43 7.85
N PHE A 228 -0.65 -7.02 8.60
CA PHE A 228 -0.71 -7.15 10.05
C PHE A 228 -0.80 -5.78 10.73
N LEU A 229 0.11 -4.85 10.38
CA LEU A 229 0.08 -3.48 10.90
C LEU A 229 -1.29 -2.82 10.65
N THR A 230 -1.81 -2.88 9.42
CA THR A 230 -3.13 -2.32 9.08
C THR A 230 -4.25 -2.96 9.91
N SER A 231 -4.21 -4.27 10.15
CA SER A 231 -5.21 -4.99 10.95
C SER A 231 -5.25 -4.57 12.42
N VAL A 232 -4.10 -4.25 13.03
CA VAL A 232 -4.00 -3.96 14.49
C VAL A 232 -3.98 -2.47 14.83
N SER A 233 -3.87 -1.58 13.83
CA SER A 233 -3.73 -0.12 14.03
C SER A 233 -5.03 0.61 14.41
N HIS A 234 -6.12 -0.11 14.73
CA HIS A 234 -7.44 0.48 15.00
C HIS A 234 -7.61 1.01 16.43
N ILE A 235 -6.66 0.72 17.32
CA ILE A 235 -6.61 1.26 18.70
C ILE A 235 -5.37 2.14 18.90
N ASP A 236 -5.35 2.98 19.94
CA ASP A 236 -4.20 3.80 20.33
C ASP A 236 -3.10 2.94 20.97
N LEU A 237 -2.33 2.24 20.14
CA LEU A 237 -1.20 1.42 20.57
C LEU A 237 -0.07 2.28 21.17
N LEU A 238 0.55 1.77 22.22
CA LEU A 238 1.84 2.27 22.71
C LEU A 238 2.93 1.90 21.70
N SER A 239 3.05 0.63 21.35
CA SER A 239 4.00 0.18 20.33
C SER A 239 3.46 -0.99 19.50
N VAL A 240 4.02 -1.12 18.30
CA VAL A 240 3.90 -2.29 17.43
C VAL A 240 5.30 -2.83 17.15
N GLY A 241 5.47 -4.15 17.17
CA GLY A 241 6.80 -4.73 17.10
C GLY A 241 6.88 -6.14 16.56
N LEU A 242 8.10 -6.68 16.65
CA LEU A 242 8.43 -8.04 16.24
C LEU A 242 9.23 -8.75 17.32
N ASN A 243 8.91 -10.03 17.53
CA ASN A 243 9.63 -10.88 18.46
C ASN A 243 9.61 -12.36 18.07
N CYS A 244 10.56 -13.11 18.66
CA CYS A 244 10.71 -14.55 18.48
C CYS A 244 10.92 -14.98 17.01
N SER A 245 10.95 -16.29 16.77
CA SER A 245 11.17 -17.01 15.49
C SER A 245 12.51 -16.75 14.79
N LEU A 246 12.93 -15.49 14.70
CA LEU A 246 14.11 -15.02 13.99
C LEU A 246 15.14 -14.47 14.99
N GLY A 247 16.42 -14.64 14.65
CA GLY A 247 17.51 -13.91 15.30
C GLY A 247 17.55 -12.45 14.85
N ALA A 248 18.43 -11.65 15.45
CA ALA A 248 18.53 -10.22 15.15
C ALA A 248 18.90 -9.98 13.67
N ASP A 249 19.81 -10.76 13.10
CA ASP A 249 20.22 -10.61 11.70
C ASP A 249 19.04 -10.78 10.71
N GLN A 250 18.25 -11.84 10.88
CA GLN A 250 17.09 -12.11 10.01
C GLN A 250 15.92 -11.16 10.25
N MET A 251 15.78 -10.61 11.47
CA MET A 251 14.69 -9.69 11.80
C MET A 251 14.90 -8.28 11.26
N ARG A 252 16.15 -7.90 10.97
CA ARG A 252 16.53 -6.56 10.49
C ARG A 252 15.66 -6.02 9.34
N PRO A 253 15.49 -6.70 8.19
CA PRO A 253 14.73 -6.14 7.06
C PRO A 253 13.25 -5.93 7.39
N HIS A 254 12.67 -6.81 8.21
CA HIS A 254 11.29 -6.67 8.66
C HIS A 254 11.13 -5.50 9.62
N LEU A 255 12.10 -5.29 10.52
CA LEU A 255 12.12 -4.16 11.42
C LEU A 255 12.26 -2.83 10.66
N GLU A 256 13.14 -2.76 9.66
CA GLU A 256 13.29 -1.59 8.79
C GLU A 256 11.97 -1.26 8.06
N GLU A 257 11.30 -2.27 7.51
CA GLU A 257 10.01 -2.09 6.86
C GLU A 257 8.93 -1.59 7.83
N LEU A 258 8.85 -2.15 9.03
CA LEU A 258 7.91 -1.71 10.06
C LEU A 258 8.20 -0.26 10.48
N ALA A 259 9.48 0.08 10.69
CA ALA A 259 9.91 1.40 11.11
C ALA A 259 9.51 2.49 10.10
N LYS A 260 9.55 2.18 8.80
CA LYS A 260 9.14 3.08 7.70
C LYS A 260 7.61 3.23 7.54
N LYS A 261 6.80 2.43 8.22
CA LYS A 261 5.33 2.41 8.05
C LYS A 261 4.55 2.69 9.33
N ALA A 262 5.12 2.42 10.51
CA ALA A 262 4.41 2.54 11.78
C ALA A 262 4.21 3.99 12.23
N ASN A 263 2.95 4.35 12.49
CA ASN A 263 2.53 5.58 13.18
C ASN A 263 2.62 5.48 14.72
N PHE A 264 3.02 4.32 15.25
CA PHE A 264 3.26 4.07 16.68
C PHE A 264 4.76 3.98 16.98
N TYR A 265 5.11 3.85 18.26
CA TYR A 265 6.47 3.43 18.63
C TYR A 265 6.72 2.00 18.14
N VAL A 266 7.98 1.69 17.87
CA VAL A 266 8.37 0.35 17.41
C VAL A 266 9.10 -0.40 18.52
N SER A 267 8.74 -1.67 18.72
CA SER A 267 9.43 -2.57 19.66
C SER A 267 10.08 -3.74 18.92
N VAL A 268 11.24 -4.20 19.40
CA VAL A 268 11.91 -5.38 18.83
C VAL A 268 12.67 -6.14 19.91
N TYR A 269 12.49 -7.46 19.94
CA TYR A 269 13.16 -8.33 20.90
C TYR A 269 13.40 -9.71 20.29
N PRO A 270 14.50 -9.86 19.51
CA PRO A 270 14.80 -11.09 18.78
C PRO A 270 15.33 -12.19 19.69
N ASN A 271 15.40 -13.42 19.15
CA ASN A 271 16.09 -14.53 19.81
C ASN A 271 17.62 -14.33 19.80
N ALA A 272 18.32 -14.99 20.72
CA ALA A 272 19.79 -15.09 20.72
C ALA A 272 20.26 -16.06 19.62
N GLY A 273 19.99 -15.71 18.36
CA GLY A 273 20.18 -16.58 17.19
C GLY A 273 19.08 -17.63 17.03
N LEU A 274 19.28 -18.53 16.08
CA LEU A 274 18.41 -19.70 15.90
C LEU A 274 18.83 -20.82 16.87
N PRO A 275 17.89 -21.61 17.40
CA PRO A 275 18.24 -22.72 18.27
C PRO A 275 19.07 -23.76 17.51
N ASN A 276 20.09 -24.31 18.16
CA ASN A 276 20.90 -25.39 17.61
C ASN A 276 20.16 -26.74 17.66
N GLN A 277 20.80 -27.82 17.21
CA GLN A 277 20.19 -29.16 17.15
C GLN A 277 19.79 -29.72 18.53
N PHE A 278 20.31 -29.14 19.62
CA PHE A 278 19.98 -29.48 21.00
C PHE A 278 18.96 -28.53 21.62
N GLY A 279 18.44 -27.55 20.85
CA GLY A 279 17.49 -26.54 21.33
C GLY A 279 18.13 -25.42 22.14
N GLU A 280 19.46 -25.30 22.13
CA GLU A 280 20.20 -24.25 22.85
C GLU A 280 20.49 -23.05 21.93
N TYR A 281 20.76 -21.89 22.53
CA TYR A 281 21.03 -20.65 21.81
C TYR A 281 22.49 -20.24 21.99
N ASP A 282 23.24 -20.25 20.90
CA ASP A 282 24.71 -20.09 20.93
C ASP A 282 25.17 -18.63 20.69
N GLU A 283 24.25 -17.71 20.39
CA GLU A 283 24.63 -16.32 20.12
C GLU A 283 25.04 -15.61 21.41
N SER A 284 26.29 -15.13 21.46
CA SER A 284 26.81 -14.41 22.63
C SER A 284 26.20 -12.99 22.76
N PRO A 285 26.21 -12.41 23.99
CA PRO A 285 25.79 -11.02 24.23
C PRO A 285 26.45 -10.01 23.29
N SER A 286 27.76 -10.16 23.04
CA SER A 286 28.52 -9.24 22.19
C SER A 286 28.08 -9.28 20.72
N LYS A 287 27.69 -10.45 20.23
CA LYS A 287 27.25 -10.64 18.85
C LYS A 287 25.84 -10.11 18.65
N MET A 288 24.92 -10.44 19.55
CA MET A 288 23.56 -9.88 19.53
C MET A 288 23.60 -8.34 19.65
N ALA A 289 24.43 -7.80 20.54
CA ALA A 289 24.61 -6.36 20.72
C ALA A 289 25.10 -5.67 19.44
N ALA A 290 25.95 -6.30 18.63
CA ALA A 290 26.38 -5.74 17.34
C ALA A 290 25.21 -5.57 16.35
N HIS A 291 24.28 -6.53 16.32
CA HIS A 291 23.06 -6.41 15.50
C HIS A 291 22.09 -5.36 16.05
N ILE A 292 21.90 -5.31 17.38
CA ILE A 292 21.05 -4.29 18.02
C ILE A 292 21.62 -2.88 17.84
N HIS A 293 22.95 -2.72 17.82
CA HIS A 293 23.61 -1.45 17.50
C HIS A 293 23.18 -0.93 16.13
N ASP A 294 23.12 -1.79 15.11
CA ASP A 294 22.63 -1.41 13.79
C ASP A 294 21.15 -0.94 13.82
N PHE A 295 20.28 -1.59 14.59
CA PHE A 295 18.88 -1.17 14.72
C PHE A 295 18.75 0.23 15.32
N LEU A 296 19.59 0.53 16.32
CA LEU A 296 19.57 1.78 17.05
C LEU A 296 20.20 2.93 16.24
N ASP A 297 21.32 2.68 15.55
CA ASP A 297 21.96 3.64 14.66
C ASP A 297 21.04 4.10 13.52
N ASN A 298 20.32 3.14 12.92
CA ASN A 298 19.36 3.41 11.86
C ASN A 298 18.00 3.91 12.39
N LYS A 299 17.84 4.04 13.72
CA LYS A 299 16.61 4.50 14.38
C LYS A 299 15.38 3.68 13.99
N PHE A 300 15.52 2.37 13.94
CA PHE A 300 14.40 1.49 13.58
C PHE A 300 13.44 1.22 14.73
N THR A 301 13.85 1.45 15.99
CA THR A 301 13.07 1.03 17.17
C THR A 301 13.11 2.05 18.31
N ASN A 302 12.13 1.95 19.20
CA ASN A 302 11.96 2.73 20.42
C ASN A 302 12.10 1.86 21.69
N ILE A 303 11.83 0.55 21.58
CA ILE A 303 11.93 -0.42 22.66
C ILE A 303 12.75 -1.61 22.15
N VAL A 304 13.82 -1.97 22.86
CA VAL A 304 14.70 -3.10 22.52
C VAL A 304 14.77 -4.10 23.66
N GLY A 305 14.69 -5.39 23.39
CA GLY A 305 14.83 -6.44 24.41
C GLY A 305 15.36 -7.74 23.83
N GLY A 306 15.07 -8.85 24.51
CA GLY A 306 15.43 -10.18 24.09
C GLY A 306 14.29 -11.18 24.23
N CYS A 307 14.23 -12.17 23.35
CA CYS A 307 13.31 -13.31 23.47
C CYS A 307 14.10 -14.58 23.78
N CYS A 308 13.80 -15.72 23.17
CA CYS A 308 14.39 -17.02 23.52
C CYS A 308 15.93 -17.01 23.47
N GLY A 309 16.56 -17.60 24.48
CA GLY A 309 18.03 -17.68 24.59
C GLY A 309 18.71 -16.46 25.22
N THR A 310 18.02 -15.33 25.35
CA THR A 310 18.59 -14.12 25.94
C THR A 310 18.66 -14.20 27.46
N THR A 311 19.68 -13.55 28.04
CA THR A 311 20.03 -13.60 29.47
C THR A 311 20.29 -12.19 30.01
N PRO A 312 20.41 -11.99 31.34
CA PRO A 312 20.79 -10.70 31.91
C PRO A 312 22.05 -10.09 31.30
N ASP A 313 23.05 -10.90 30.89
CA ASP A 313 24.24 -10.40 30.22
C ASP A 313 23.95 -9.78 28.84
N HIS A 314 22.98 -10.34 28.10
CA HIS A 314 22.51 -9.75 26.84
C HIS A 314 21.84 -8.39 27.09
N ILE A 315 20.91 -8.35 28.05
CA ILE A 315 20.18 -7.12 28.40
C ILE A 315 21.13 -6.03 28.88
N LYS A 316 22.20 -6.39 29.59
CA LYS A 316 23.23 -5.44 30.04
C LYS A 316 23.98 -4.77 28.88
N GLU A 317 24.32 -5.52 27.84
CA GLU A 317 24.94 -4.93 26.64
C GLU A 317 23.93 -4.09 25.85
N ILE A 318 22.69 -4.56 25.70
CA ILE A 318 21.62 -3.80 25.04
C ILE A 318 21.34 -2.47 25.76
N ALA A 319 21.30 -2.48 27.10
CA ALA A 319 21.03 -1.28 27.89
C ALA A 319 22.11 -0.21 27.72
N LYS A 320 23.39 -0.60 27.63
CA LYS A 320 24.50 0.34 27.34
C LYS A 320 24.36 0.99 25.97
N LEU A 321 23.86 0.26 24.99
CA LEU A 321 23.61 0.79 23.64
C LEU A 321 22.42 1.73 23.63
N ALA A 322 21.30 1.32 24.23
CA ALA A 322 20.06 2.10 24.29
C ALA A 322 20.27 3.48 24.96
N GLU A 323 21.09 3.56 26.02
CA GLU A 323 21.40 4.82 26.73
C GLU A 323 22.04 5.88 25.82
N LYS A 324 22.81 5.46 24.82
CA LYS A 324 23.54 6.36 23.90
C LYS A 324 22.78 6.62 22.59
N SER A 325 21.64 5.98 22.41
CA SER A 325 20.94 5.95 21.13
C SER A 325 19.96 7.10 20.97
N SER A 326 19.82 7.58 19.73
CA SER A 326 18.76 8.54 19.40
C SER A 326 17.44 7.83 19.18
N VAL A 327 16.34 8.46 19.59
CA VAL A 327 14.99 7.91 19.43
C VAL A 327 14.49 7.95 18.00
N ARG A 328 13.77 6.90 17.58
CA ARG A 328 12.90 6.91 16.41
C ARG A 328 11.71 7.83 16.65
N GLN A 329 11.36 8.65 15.66
CA GLN A 329 10.11 9.40 15.67
C GLN A 329 9.04 8.61 14.91
N PRO A 330 7.87 8.33 15.52
CA PRO A 330 6.74 7.75 14.80
C PRO A 330 6.36 8.60 13.58
N ILE A 331 5.93 7.93 12.51
CA ILE A 331 5.57 8.60 11.26
C ILE A 331 4.19 9.24 11.44
N ALA A 332 4.02 10.46 10.92
CA ALA A 332 2.72 11.11 10.93
C ALA A 332 1.71 10.31 10.08
N ASN A 333 0.49 10.16 10.59
CA ASN A 333 -0.58 9.52 9.82
C ASN A 333 -0.85 10.33 8.54
N THR A 334 -0.72 9.69 7.38
CA THR A 334 -0.95 10.31 6.06
C THR A 334 -2.43 10.27 5.64
N HIS A 335 -3.32 9.77 6.51
CA HIS A 335 -4.76 9.61 6.27
C HIS A 335 -5.08 8.83 4.97
N VAL A 336 -4.23 7.86 4.64
CA VAL A 336 -4.47 6.92 3.55
C VAL A 336 -5.34 5.79 4.09
N THR A 337 -6.44 5.49 3.40
CA THR A 337 -7.34 4.40 3.81
C THR A 337 -6.65 3.06 3.59
N GLY A 338 -6.28 2.38 4.68
CA GLY A 338 -5.69 1.04 4.63
C GLY A 338 -6.74 -0.02 4.99
N VAL A 339 -6.97 -0.96 4.09
CA VAL A 339 -7.73 -2.21 4.34
C VAL A 339 -6.83 -3.41 4.03
N SER A 340 -7.14 -4.61 4.52
CA SER A 340 -6.26 -5.77 4.30
C SER A 340 -7.01 -7.10 4.26
N GLY A 341 -6.47 -8.02 3.45
CA GLY A 341 -6.66 -9.46 3.60
C GLY A 341 -5.40 -10.09 4.20
N LEU A 342 -4.76 -11.01 3.49
CA LEU A 342 -3.35 -11.39 3.74
C LEU A 342 -2.35 -10.32 3.28
N GLU A 343 -2.77 -9.48 2.32
CA GLU A 343 -1.99 -8.39 1.78
C GLU A 343 -2.72 -7.05 2.02
N PRO A 344 -1.97 -5.94 2.16
CA PRO A 344 -2.57 -4.63 2.36
C PRO A 344 -3.08 -4.07 1.03
N LEU A 345 -4.18 -3.33 1.09
CA LEU A 345 -4.64 -2.45 0.03
C LEU A 345 -4.75 -1.03 0.60
N ASN A 346 -3.83 -0.16 0.18
CA ASN A 346 -3.82 1.25 0.56
C ASN A 346 -4.49 2.07 -0.53
N ILE A 347 -5.67 2.63 -0.24
CA ILE A 347 -6.47 3.40 -1.19
C ILE A 347 -5.99 4.86 -1.16
N SER A 348 -5.01 5.14 -2.01
CA SER A 348 -4.38 6.45 -2.17
C SER A 348 -4.79 7.12 -3.49
N LYS A 349 -4.36 8.38 -3.70
CA LYS A 349 -4.68 9.13 -4.93
C LYS A 349 -4.02 8.55 -6.17
N GLU A 350 -2.92 7.80 -6.01
CA GLU A 350 -2.25 7.12 -7.13
C GLU A 350 -3.06 5.92 -7.65
N ILE A 351 -3.90 5.32 -6.81
CA ILE A 351 -4.84 4.28 -7.23
C ILE A 351 -6.09 4.97 -7.77
N ASN A 352 -6.24 4.99 -9.09
CA ASN A 352 -7.33 5.71 -9.78
C ASN A 352 -8.73 5.29 -9.27
N PHE A 353 -9.03 3.99 -9.21
CA PHE A 353 -10.33 3.46 -8.78
C PHE A 353 -10.21 2.03 -8.28
N VAL A 354 -10.87 1.72 -7.16
CA VAL A 354 -10.87 0.37 -6.55
C VAL A 354 -12.12 -0.41 -6.95
N ASN A 355 -11.91 -1.58 -7.58
CA ASN A 355 -13.00 -2.46 -7.99
C ASN A 355 -13.38 -3.43 -6.89
N ILE A 356 -14.63 -3.36 -6.44
CA ILE A 356 -15.20 -4.27 -5.44
C ILE A 356 -16.07 -5.30 -6.16
N GLY A 357 -15.71 -6.58 -6.08
CA GLY A 357 -16.39 -7.64 -6.83
C GLY A 357 -17.78 -7.96 -6.27
N GLU A 358 -18.82 -7.77 -7.08
CA GLU A 358 -20.25 -7.90 -6.69
C GLU A 358 -20.84 -9.33 -6.74
N ARG A 359 -20.14 -10.33 -7.29
CA ARG A 359 -20.74 -11.62 -7.69
C ARG A 359 -20.86 -12.64 -6.56
N THR A 360 -20.21 -12.40 -5.43
CA THR A 360 -20.33 -13.18 -4.18
C THR A 360 -21.56 -12.72 -3.38
N ASN A 361 -22.67 -12.53 -4.09
CA ASN A 361 -23.91 -11.99 -3.58
C ASN A 361 -25.08 -12.92 -3.97
N VAL A 362 -25.79 -13.48 -2.99
CA VAL A 362 -26.90 -14.42 -3.24
C VAL A 362 -28.08 -13.74 -3.95
N SER A 363 -28.33 -12.46 -3.67
CA SER A 363 -29.37 -11.68 -4.34
C SER A 363 -28.97 -11.23 -5.75
N GLY A 364 -27.68 -10.96 -5.98
CA GLY A 364 -27.14 -10.43 -7.24
C GLY A 364 -26.68 -11.47 -8.26
N SER A 365 -26.30 -12.68 -7.82
CA SER A 365 -25.62 -13.68 -8.66
C SER A 365 -26.32 -15.03 -8.64
N ARG A 366 -27.04 -15.37 -9.73
CA ARG A 366 -27.77 -16.64 -9.86
C ARG A 366 -26.89 -17.88 -9.66
N LYS A 367 -25.65 -17.84 -10.17
CA LYS A 367 -24.70 -18.96 -10.03
C LYS A 367 -24.31 -19.14 -8.56
N PHE A 368 -23.96 -18.05 -7.88
CA PHE A 368 -23.55 -18.09 -6.47
C PHE A 368 -24.71 -18.51 -5.57
N ALA A 369 -25.89 -17.91 -5.76
CA ALA A 369 -27.11 -18.27 -5.05
C ALA A 369 -27.43 -19.77 -5.13
N ARG A 370 -27.31 -20.37 -6.32
CA ARG A 370 -27.50 -21.82 -6.50
C ARG A 370 -26.47 -22.62 -5.71
N LEU A 371 -25.20 -22.27 -5.81
CA LEU A 371 -24.11 -23.01 -5.16
C LEU A 371 -24.21 -22.96 -3.63
N ILE A 372 -24.53 -21.80 -3.05
CA ILE A 372 -24.74 -21.66 -1.60
C ILE A 372 -25.97 -22.47 -1.14
N ARG A 373 -27.11 -22.37 -1.84
CA ARG A 373 -28.31 -23.16 -1.49
C ARG A 373 -28.08 -24.67 -1.61
N GLU A 374 -27.29 -25.11 -2.58
CA GLU A 374 -26.88 -26.52 -2.74
C GLU A 374 -25.74 -26.94 -1.81
N LYS A 375 -25.23 -26.03 -0.95
CA LYS A 375 -24.10 -26.26 -0.03
C LYS A 375 -22.80 -26.67 -0.72
N LYS A 376 -22.62 -26.26 -1.98
CA LYS A 376 -21.42 -26.50 -2.79
C LYS A 376 -20.43 -25.36 -2.61
N TYR A 377 -19.93 -25.18 -1.38
CA TYR A 377 -19.09 -24.05 -1.03
C TYR A 377 -17.74 -24.03 -1.76
N GLU A 378 -17.12 -25.19 -1.99
CA GLU A 378 -15.87 -25.28 -2.77
C GLU A 378 -16.06 -24.76 -4.21
N GLU A 379 -17.15 -25.17 -4.87
CA GLU A 379 -17.50 -24.63 -6.19
C GLU A 379 -17.84 -23.12 -6.10
N ALA A 380 -18.41 -22.65 -4.99
CA ALA A 380 -18.70 -21.24 -4.77
C ALA A 380 -17.42 -20.39 -4.65
N LEU A 381 -16.32 -20.94 -4.12
CA LEU A 381 -15.01 -20.28 -4.10
C LEU A 381 -14.51 -19.95 -5.52
N SER A 382 -14.88 -20.75 -6.54
CA SER A 382 -14.55 -20.41 -7.94
C SER A 382 -15.16 -19.08 -8.39
N VAL A 383 -16.31 -18.68 -7.83
CA VAL A 383 -16.93 -17.37 -8.13
C VAL A 383 -16.07 -16.25 -7.57
N ALA A 384 -15.59 -16.38 -6.34
CA ALA A 384 -14.67 -15.43 -5.74
C ALA A 384 -13.34 -15.37 -6.51
N ARG A 385 -12.73 -16.53 -6.81
CA ARG A 385 -11.47 -16.63 -7.57
C ARG A 385 -11.57 -15.94 -8.94
N HIS A 386 -12.63 -16.20 -9.70
CA HIS A 386 -12.84 -15.54 -11.00
C HIS A 386 -12.98 -14.02 -10.89
N GLN A 387 -13.46 -13.49 -9.76
CA GLN A 387 -13.50 -12.04 -9.55
C GLN A 387 -12.11 -11.48 -9.28
N VAL A 388 -11.31 -12.18 -8.48
CA VAL A 388 -9.90 -11.82 -8.24
C VAL A 388 -9.12 -11.81 -9.55
N GLU A 389 -9.19 -12.89 -10.32
CA GLU A 389 -8.59 -12.99 -11.66
C GLU A 389 -9.15 -11.95 -12.64
N GLY A 390 -10.41 -11.56 -12.45
CA GLY A 390 -11.08 -10.52 -13.21
C GLY A 390 -10.69 -9.10 -12.80
N GLY A 391 -9.82 -8.90 -11.81
CA GLY A 391 -9.32 -7.60 -11.37
C GLY A 391 -10.05 -6.97 -10.19
N ALA A 392 -10.86 -7.73 -9.45
CA ALA A 392 -11.35 -7.28 -8.15
C ALA A 392 -10.18 -7.06 -7.18
N GLN A 393 -10.24 -5.98 -6.40
CA GLN A 393 -9.26 -5.67 -5.36
C GLN A 393 -9.86 -5.85 -3.96
N ILE A 394 -11.19 -5.86 -3.87
CA ILE A 394 -11.96 -6.17 -2.66
C ILE A 394 -13.09 -7.10 -3.10
N LEU A 395 -13.51 -8.04 -2.25
CA LEU A 395 -14.67 -8.89 -2.51
C LEU A 395 -15.84 -8.49 -1.61
N ASP A 396 -16.99 -8.17 -2.22
CA ASP A 396 -18.25 -7.96 -1.52
C ASP A 396 -18.94 -9.31 -1.31
N VAL A 397 -19.19 -9.68 -0.05
CA VAL A 397 -19.80 -10.96 0.32
C VAL A 397 -21.14 -10.71 0.97
N ASN A 398 -22.22 -11.13 0.29
CA ASN A 398 -23.60 -11.00 0.75
C ASN A 398 -24.32 -12.35 0.68
N LEU A 399 -24.81 -12.81 1.83
CA LEU A 399 -25.54 -14.07 1.98
C LEU A 399 -26.99 -13.87 2.47
N ASP A 400 -27.52 -12.65 2.36
CA ASP A 400 -28.89 -12.34 2.73
C ASP A 400 -29.86 -12.95 1.71
N ASP A 401 -30.63 -13.93 2.17
CA ASP A 401 -31.74 -14.55 1.44
C ASP A 401 -32.75 -15.12 2.44
N GLY A 402 -34.05 -15.01 2.16
CA GLY A 402 -35.10 -15.48 3.07
C GLY A 402 -35.09 -16.99 3.31
N LEU A 403 -34.38 -17.77 2.49
CA LEU A 403 -34.24 -19.22 2.60
C LEU A 403 -32.93 -19.67 3.27
N LEU A 404 -32.03 -18.74 3.60
CA LEU A 404 -30.72 -19.02 4.19
C LEU A 404 -30.64 -18.51 5.63
N ASP A 405 -29.90 -19.25 6.47
CA ASP A 405 -29.47 -18.77 7.77
C ASP A 405 -28.18 -17.97 7.59
N ALA A 406 -28.30 -16.72 7.13
CA ALA A 406 -27.15 -15.87 6.79
C ALA A 406 -26.12 -15.75 7.93
N GLN A 407 -26.57 -15.78 9.19
CA GLN A 407 -25.71 -15.69 10.37
C GLN A 407 -24.80 -16.92 10.52
N LYS A 408 -25.22 -18.10 10.01
CA LYS A 408 -24.38 -19.31 9.96
C LYS A 408 -23.59 -19.44 8.66
N GLU A 409 -24.21 -19.08 7.54
CA GLU A 409 -23.61 -19.21 6.21
C GLU A 409 -22.42 -18.25 6.02
N MET A 410 -22.48 -17.04 6.60
CA MET A 410 -21.43 -16.02 6.47
C MET A 410 -20.10 -16.47 7.11
N PRO A 411 -20.04 -16.86 8.39
CA PRO A 411 -18.83 -17.43 8.98
C PRO A 411 -18.27 -18.62 8.21
N LEU A 412 -19.13 -19.54 7.79
CA LEU A 412 -18.69 -20.75 7.07
C LEU A 412 -18.01 -20.39 5.74
N PHE A 413 -18.65 -19.53 4.94
CA PHE A 413 -18.10 -19.15 3.64
C PHE A 413 -16.82 -18.31 3.78
N LEU A 414 -16.76 -17.38 4.74
CA LEU A 414 -15.55 -16.59 5.02
C LEU A 414 -14.39 -17.48 5.51
N ASN A 415 -14.65 -18.46 6.37
CA ASN A 415 -13.62 -19.41 6.82
C ASN A 415 -13.07 -20.26 5.66
N MET A 416 -13.90 -20.59 4.67
CA MET A 416 -13.47 -21.28 3.45
C MET A 416 -12.67 -20.34 2.53
N LEU A 417 -13.09 -19.08 2.37
CA LEU A 417 -12.33 -18.08 1.62
C LEU A 417 -10.92 -17.89 2.20
N ALA A 418 -10.79 -17.87 3.54
CA ALA A 418 -9.51 -17.74 4.24
C ALA A 418 -8.55 -18.91 3.97
N SER A 419 -9.06 -20.09 3.56
CA SER A 419 -8.23 -21.26 3.24
C SER A 419 -7.61 -21.22 1.84
N GLU A 420 -8.04 -20.28 0.98
CA GLU A 420 -7.57 -20.12 -0.40
C GLU A 420 -6.69 -18.86 -0.49
N PRO A 421 -5.35 -18.97 -0.50
CA PRO A 421 -4.45 -17.81 -0.42
C PRO A 421 -4.67 -16.77 -1.53
N ASP A 422 -4.98 -17.21 -2.75
CA ASP A 422 -5.28 -16.34 -3.88
C ASP A 422 -6.52 -15.47 -3.69
N ILE A 423 -7.44 -15.92 -2.84
CA ILE A 423 -8.64 -15.16 -2.50
C ILE A 423 -8.40 -14.37 -1.22
N ALA A 424 -7.83 -15.01 -0.21
CA ALA A 424 -7.57 -14.45 1.11
C ALA A 424 -6.64 -13.24 1.08
N LYS A 425 -5.79 -13.09 0.06
CA LYS A 425 -4.95 -11.89 -0.12
C LYS A 425 -5.76 -10.59 -0.24
N LEU A 426 -6.99 -10.63 -0.76
CA LEU A 426 -7.85 -9.46 -0.89
C LEU A 426 -8.58 -9.14 0.43
N PRO A 427 -8.81 -7.86 0.75
CA PRO A 427 -9.76 -7.44 1.76
C PRO A 427 -11.19 -7.89 1.42
N ILE A 428 -11.99 -8.11 2.47
CA ILE A 428 -13.40 -8.50 2.35
C ILE A 428 -14.30 -7.33 2.78
N MET A 429 -15.29 -7.04 1.95
CA MET A 429 -16.44 -6.21 2.28
C MET A 429 -17.58 -7.13 2.71
N ILE A 430 -17.97 -7.04 3.99
CA ILE A 430 -19.01 -7.87 4.59
C ILE A 430 -20.33 -7.15 4.39
N ASP A 431 -21.19 -7.70 3.54
CA ASP A 431 -22.46 -7.09 3.14
C ASP A 431 -23.66 -7.83 3.74
N SER A 432 -24.42 -7.12 4.58
CA SER A 432 -25.71 -7.59 5.08
C SER A 432 -26.57 -6.44 5.60
N SER A 433 -27.87 -6.63 5.52
CA SER A 433 -28.88 -5.77 6.14
C SER A 433 -29.06 -5.97 7.65
N LYS A 434 -28.44 -7.04 8.21
CA LYS A 434 -28.58 -7.46 9.62
C LYS A 434 -27.24 -7.36 10.35
N TRP A 435 -27.22 -6.67 11.49
CA TRP A 435 -26.00 -6.50 12.29
C TRP A 435 -25.42 -7.84 12.75
N GLU A 436 -26.24 -8.80 13.14
CA GLU A 436 -25.78 -10.09 13.66
C GLU A 436 -24.99 -10.89 12.62
N VAL A 437 -25.28 -10.68 11.33
CA VAL A 437 -24.54 -11.30 10.22
C VAL A 437 -23.21 -10.57 9.98
N ILE A 438 -23.22 -9.23 10.00
CA ILE A 438 -22.01 -8.41 9.91
C ILE A 438 -21.04 -8.78 11.03
N GLU A 439 -21.52 -8.80 12.28
CA GLU A 439 -20.73 -9.13 13.45
C GLU A 439 -20.18 -10.56 13.39
N ALA A 440 -20.99 -11.53 12.97
CA ALA A 440 -20.52 -12.89 12.75
C ALA A 440 -19.42 -12.97 11.68
N GLY A 441 -19.50 -12.16 10.63
CA GLY A 441 -18.46 -12.07 9.61
C GLY A 441 -17.18 -11.40 10.12
N LEU A 442 -17.28 -10.30 10.86
CA LEU A 442 -16.14 -9.57 11.43
C LEU A 442 -15.28 -10.48 12.32
N LYS A 443 -15.94 -11.34 13.09
CA LYS A 443 -15.32 -12.37 13.95
C LYS A 443 -14.55 -13.45 13.19
N CYS A 444 -14.68 -13.54 11.86
CA CYS A 444 -13.95 -14.49 11.01
C CYS A 444 -12.85 -13.83 10.15
N THR A 445 -12.77 -12.50 10.13
CA THR A 445 -11.83 -11.76 9.26
C THR A 445 -10.58 -11.31 10.02
N GLN A 446 -9.42 -11.91 9.68
CA GLN A 446 -8.12 -11.52 10.25
C GLN A 446 -7.65 -10.14 9.76
N GLY A 447 -7.96 -9.81 8.51
CA GLY A 447 -7.67 -8.53 7.88
C GLY A 447 -8.51 -7.38 8.43
N LYS A 448 -8.17 -6.14 8.04
CA LYS A 448 -9.05 -4.98 8.18
C LYS A 448 -10.08 -5.00 7.04
N SER A 449 -11.28 -5.45 7.37
CA SER A 449 -12.43 -5.57 6.46
C SER A 449 -13.22 -4.27 6.35
N ILE A 450 -14.20 -4.26 5.45
CA ILE A 450 -15.15 -3.15 5.29
C ILE A 450 -16.55 -3.65 5.65
N VAL A 451 -17.27 -2.91 6.47
CA VAL A 451 -18.68 -3.17 6.79
C VAL A 451 -19.57 -2.47 5.77
N ASN A 452 -20.41 -3.24 5.08
CA ASN A 452 -21.43 -2.74 4.15
C ASN A 452 -22.82 -3.17 4.65
N SER A 453 -23.59 -2.34 5.32
CA SER A 453 -23.36 -0.92 5.64
C SER A 453 -24.15 -0.54 6.91
N ILE A 454 -23.93 0.68 7.40
CA ILE A 454 -24.78 1.31 8.42
C ILE A 454 -25.44 2.57 7.88
N SER A 455 -26.51 3.04 8.54
CA SER A 455 -27.20 4.28 8.17
C SER A 455 -27.93 4.89 9.36
N LEU A 456 -28.50 6.08 9.19
CA LEU A 456 -29.29 6.80 10.20
C LEU A 456 -30.77 6.40 10.19
N LYS A 457 -31.17 5.35 9.43
CA LYS A 457 -32.58 4.96 9.24
C LYS A 457 -33.33 4.68 10.55
N ASN A 458 -32.64 4.13 11.54
CA ASN A 458 -33.20 3.78 12.85
C ASN A 458 -32.89 4.84 13.92
N GLY A 459 -32.38 6.01 13.51
CA GLY A 459 -31.99 7.09 14.41
C GLY A 459 -30.50 7.09 14.76
N GLU A 460 -30.12 8.13 15.50
CA GLU A 460 -28.73 8.42 15.85
C GLU A 460 -28.12 7.45 16.87
N ASP A 461 -28.89 7.02 17.87
CA ASP A 461 -28.38 6.18 18.96
C ASP A 461 -27.90 4.82 18.44
N GLU A 462 -28.70 4.14 17.61
CA GLU A 462 -28.31 2.87 16.99
C GLU A 462 -27.11 3.06 16.05
N PHE A 463 -27.11 4.12 15.23
CA PHE A 463 -25.99 4.45 14.34
C PHE A 463 -24.66 4.59 15.11
N LEU A 464 -24.68 5.31 16.23
CA LEU A 464 -23.50 5.50 17.09
C LEU A 464 -23.08 4.20 17.80
N GLU A 465 -24.04 3.37 18.24
CA GLU A 465 -23.74 2.08 18.86
C GLU A 465 -23.04 1.15 17.86
N LEU A 466 -23.60 1.01 16.65
CA LEU A 466 -23.01 0.18 15.59
C LEU A 466 -21.64 0.71 15.19
N ALA A 467 -21.48 2.02 15.02
CA ALA A 467 -20.20 2.63 14.69
C ALA A 467 -19.11 2.34 15.76
N LYS A 468 -19.45 2.38 17.05
CA LYS A 468 -18.52 2.02 18.13
C LYS A 468 -18.09 0.56 18.04
N LYS A 469 -19.02 -0.37 17.78
CA LYS A 469 -18.69 -1.78 17.59
C LYS A 469 -17.78 -1.99 16.37
N ILE A 470 -18.08 -1.35 15.24
CA ILE A 470 -17.26 -1.44 14.02
C ILE A 470 -15.83 -0.92 14.29
N LYS A 471 -15.69 0.21 14.99
CA LYS A 471 -14.40 0.75 15.43
C LYS A 471 -13.63 -0.25 16.30
N ALA A 472 -14.30 -0.87 17.27
CA ALA A 472 -13.71 -1.88 18.14
C ALA A 472 -13.20 -3.10 17.36
N TYR A 473 -13.94 -3.59 16.35
CA TYR A 473 -13.48 -4.66 15.46
C TYR A 473 -12.38 -4.24 14.46
N GLY A 474 -12.10 -2.94 14.36
CA GLY A 474 -11.07 -2.38 13.50
C GLY A 474 -11.40 -2.42 12.01
N ALA A 475 -12.67 -2.33 11.64
CA ALA A 475 -13.12 -2.32 10.25
C ALA A 475 -13.39 -0.90 9.73
N ALA A 476 -13.23 -0.71 8.42
CA ALA A 476 -13.75 0.47 7.73
C ALA A 476 -15.27 0.33 7.53
N VAL A 477 -15.96 1.44 7.25
CA VAL A 477 -17.43 1.46 7.23
C VAL A 477 -17.99 2.15 6.00
N VAL A 478 -18.94 1.49 5.33
CA VAL A 478 -19.83 2.11 4.35
C VAL A 478 -21.04 2.71 5.07
N VAL A 479 -21.23 4.00 4.88
CA VAL A 479 -22.37 4.76 5.41
C VAL A 479 -23.30 5.12 4.26
N MET A 480 -24.48 4.51 4.24
CA MET A 480 -25.50 4.82 3.25
C MET A 480 -26.15 6.17 3.55
N ALA A 481 -26.42 6.97 2.52
CA ALA A 481 -27.21 8.19 2.62
C ALA A 481 -28.72 7.88 2.82
N PHE A 482 -29.04 7.31 3.99
CA PHE A 482 -30.39 6.90 4.39
C PHE A 482 -30.57 7.28 5.87
N ASP A 483 -31.57 8.12 6.15
CA ASP A 483 -31.91 8.57 7.50
C ASP A 483 -33.36 8.22 7.86
N GLU A 484 -33.85 8.74 8.99
CA GLU A 484 -35.17 8.48 9.55
C GLU A 484 -36.33 8.88 8.59
N THR A 485 -36.06 9.73 7.60
CA THR A 485 -37.06 10.23 6.65
C THR A 485 -37.09 9.46 5.33
N GLY A 486 -36.10 8.61 5.07
CA GLY A 486 -36.01 7.90 3.79
C GLY A 486 -34.62 7.90 3.17
N GLN A 487 -34.52 7.16 2.07
CA GLN A 487 -33.32 7.12 1.24
C GLN A 487 -33.15 8.46 0.50
N ALA A 488 -31.93 9.00 0.43
CA ALA A 488 -31.68 10.25 -0.27
C ALA A 488 -31.73 10.10 -1.79
N ASP A 489 -32.66 10.81 -2.43
CA ASP A 489 -32.95 10.82 -3.87
C ASP A 489 -32.45 12.10 -4.59
N SER A 490 -32.40 13.22 -3.87
CA SER A 490 -31.92 14.54 -4.33
C SER A 490 -30.48 14.82 -3.91
N PHE A 491 -29.82 15.77 -4.60
CA PHE A 491 -28.46 16.20 -4.27
C PHE A 491 -28.38 16.77 -2.84
N GLU A 492 -29.33 17.63 -2.47
CA GLU A 492 -29.41 18.31 -1.18
C GLU A 492 -29.53 17.31 -0.03
N ARG A 493 -30.40 16.30 -0.18
CA ARG A 493 -30.58 15.24 0.83
C ARG A 493 -29.34 14.37 0.96
N LYS A 494 -28.66 14.05 -0.14
CA LYS A 494 -27.41 13.25 -0.11
C LYS A 494 -26.33 13.97 0.71
N ILE A 495 -26.10 15.27 0.45
CA ILE A 495 -25.06 16.02 1.19
C ILE A 495 -25.44 16.25 2.65
N GLU A 496 -26.71 16.49 2.96
CA GLU A 496 -27.21 16.68 4.33
C GLU A 496 -26.92 15.46 5.20
N ILE A 497 -27.29 14.26 4.72
CA ILE A 497 -27.11 13.02 5.47
C ILE A 497 -25.63 12.68 5.62
N CYS A 498 -24.84 12.78 4.54
CA CYS A 498 -23.39 12.51 4.60
C CYS A 498 -22.68 13.47 5.57
N GLN A 499 -23.03 14.76 5.56
CA GLN A 499 -22.46 15.74 6.50
C GLN A 499 -22.83 15.43 7.96
N ARG A 500 -24.10 15.08 8.22
CA ARG A 500 -24.57 14.70 9.56
C ARG A 500 -23.82 13.47 10.06
N ALA A 501 -23.77 12.41 9.25
CA ALA A 501 -23.10 11.17 9.60
C ALA A 501 -21.59 11.37 9.83
N TYR A 502 -20.92 12.18 8.99
CA TYR A 502 -19.50 12.51 9.16
C TYR A 502 -19.24 13.12 10.54
N LYS A 503 -19.99 14.17 10.91
CA LYS A 503 -19.83 14.83 12.22
C LYS A 503 -20.09 13.86 13.38
N LEU A 504 -21.13 13.05 13.29
CA LEU A 504 -21.43 12.06 14.32
C LEU A 504 -20.28 11.06 14.52
N LEU A 505 -19.73 10.53 13.43
CA LEU A 505 -18.63 9.57 13.48
C LEU A 505 -17.33 10.21 13.99
N THR A 506 -16.94 11.36 13.47
CA THR A 506 -15.66 11.99 13.83
C THR A 506 -15.70 12.67 15.20
N GLU A 507 -16.81 13.30 15.58
CA GLU A 507 -16.89 14.09 16.82
C GLU A 507 -17.39 13.30 18.03
N LYS A 508 -18.27 12.30 17.85
CA LYS A 508 -18.86 11.53 18.98
C LYS A 508 -18.27 10.13 19.17
N VAL A 509 -17.81 9.49 18.09
CA VAL A 509 -17.19 8.14 18.13
C VAL A 509 -15.67 8.21 18.04
N ASP A 510 -15.13 9.35 17.62
CA ASP A 510 -13.70 9.52 17.31
C ASP A 510 -13.27 8.51 16.22
N PHE A 511 -14.15 8.29 15.24
CA PHE A 511 -13.88 7.39 14.12
C PHE A 511 -12.88 8.04 13.17
N HIS A 512 -11.88 7.30 12.70
CA HIS A 512 -10.90 7.84 11.76
C HIS A 512 -11.59 8.19 10.43
N PRO A 513 -11.50 9.44 9.95
CA PRO A 513 -12.24 9.88 8.77
C PRO A 513 -11.81 9.14 7.48
N GLU A 514 -10.56 8.69 7.40
CA GLU A 514 -10.07 7.85 6.31
C GLU A 514 -10.75 6.48 6.22
N ASP A 515 -11.35 5.98 7.30
CA ASP A 515 -12.06 4.70 7.34
C ASP A 515 -13.57 4.82 7.05
N ILE A 516 -14.04 6.04 6.77
CA ILE A 516 -15.43 6.32 6.41
C ILE A 516 -15.57 6.35 4.89
N ILE A 517 -16.44 5.48 4.38
CA ILE A 517 -16.80 5.38 2.96
C ILE A 517 -18.28 5.78 2.86
N PHE A 518 -18.60 6.85 2.14
CA PHE A 518 -19.99 7.21 1.88
C PHE A 518 -20.53 6.48 0.66
N ASP A 519 -21.74 5.96 0.77
CA ASP A 519 -22.58 5.57 -0.38
C ASP A 519 -23.74 6.57 -0.50
N PRO A 520 -23.64 7.58 -1.38
CA PRO A 520 -24.72 8.52 -1.66
C PRO A 520 -25.97 7.90 -2.29
N ASN A 521 -26.04 6.58 -2.46
CA ASN A 521 -27.05 5.79 -3.17
C ASN A 521 -27.03 6.00 -4.68
N ILE A 522 -26.55 5.00 -5.41
CA ILE A 522 -26.77 4.86 -6.86
C ILE A 522 -28.16 4.28 -7.09
N LEU A 523 -29.05 5.07 -7.70
CA LEU A 523 -30.44 4.71 -7.98
C LEU A 523 -30.66 4.50 -9.49
N ALA A 524 -31.67 3.70 -9.85
CA ALA A 524 -31.95 3.36 -11.24
C ALA A 524 -32.41 4.57 -12.07
N ILE A 525 -31.83 4.74 -13.27
CA ILE A 525 -32.23 5.74 -14.26
C ILE A 525 -32.89 5.07 -15.47
N GLY A 526 -33.50 5.86 -16.36
CA GLY A 526 -34.16 5.32 -17.55
C GLY A 526 -35.42 4.49 -17.23
N THR A 527 -36.08 4.77 -16.10
CA THR A 527 -37.31 4.09 -15.65
C THR A 527 -38.57 4.58 -16.37
N GLY A 528 -38.49 5.71 -17.08
CA GLY A 528 -39.64 6.40 -17.66
C GLY A 528 -40.39 7.32 -16.69
N ILE A 529 -39.84 7.54 -15.49
CA ILE A 529 -40.36 8.46 -14.47
C ILE A 529 -39.46 9.69 -14.42
N ASP A 530 -40.02 10.88 -14.61
CA ASP A 530 -39.22 12.12 -14.79
C ASP A 530 -38.37 12.46 -13.56
N GLU A 531 -38.88 12.17 -12.36
CA GLU A 531 -38.20 12.38 -11.09
C GLU A 531 -36.88 11.58 -11.00
N HIS A 532 -36.78 10.44 -11.69
CA HIS A 532 -35.61 9.56 -11.63
C HIS A 532 -34.50 9.98 -12.59
N ASN A 533 -34.79 10.85 -13.56
CA ASN A 533 -33.85 11.22 -14.62
C ASN A 533 -32.55 11.84 -14.07
N ASN A 534 -32.63 12.56 -12.95
CA ASN A 534 -31.47 13.26 -12.40
C ASN A 534 -30.67 12.46 -11.35
N TYR A 535 -31.05 11.22 -11.03
CA TYR A 535 -30.40 10.47 -9.95
C TYR A 535 -28.90 10.26 -10.14
N ALA A 536 -28.47 9.95 -11.36
CA ALA A 536 -27.05 9.82 -11.70
C ALA A 536 -26.28 11.13 -11.52
N VAL A 537 -26.83 12.24 -12.02
CA VAL A 537 -26.26 13.59 -11.87
C VAL A 537 -26.16 13.98 -10.39
N ASN A 538 -27.21 13.72 -9.61
CA ASN A 538 -27.24 13.99 -8.18
C ASN A 538 -26.13 13.21 -7.45
N PHE A 539 -25.89 11.95 -7.79
CA PHE A 539 -24.80 11.16 -7.23
C PHE A 539 -23.42 11.74 -7.58
N ILE A 540 -23.18 12.08 -8.85
CA ILE A 540 -21.90 12.65 -9.32
C ILE A 540 -21.61 13.98 -8.60
N ASN A 541 -22.63 14.85 -8.50
CA ASN A 541 -22.49 16.12 -7.79
C ASN A 541 -22.26 15.92 -6.28
N ALA A 542 -22.98 14.98 -5.65
CA ALA A 542 -22.80 14.66 -4.23
C ALA A 542 -21.41 14.09 -3.97
N THR A 543 -20.89 13.25 -4.87
CA THR A 543 -19.51 12.73 -4.81
C THR A 543 -18.52 13.89 -4.77
N LYS A 544 -18.60 14.81 -5.73
CA LYS A 544 -17.73 16.00 -5.76
C LYS A 544 -17.83 16.81 -4.47
N TRP A 545 -19.05 17.05 -4.00
CA TRP A 545 -19.27 17.80 -2.76
C TRP A 545 -18.65 17.10 -1.54
N ILE A 546 -18.81 15.78 -1.40
CA ILE A 546 -18.23 14.99 -0.31
C ILE A 546 -16.71 15.13 -0.33
N LYS A 547 -16.07 14.99 -1.50
CA LYS A 547 -14.60 15.11 -1.60
C LYS A 547 -14.09 16.51 -1.31
N ASP A 548 -14.86 17.54 -1.66
CA ASP A 548 -14.50 18.94 -1.43
C ASP A 548 -14.73 19.38 0.04
N ASN A 549 -15.67 18.75 0.78
CA ASN A 549 -16.12 19.23 2.10
C ASN A 549 -15.87 18.27 3.28
N LEU A 550 -15.74 16.97 3.04
CA LEU A 550 -15.56 15.94 4.07
C LEU A 550 -14.17 15.32 3.90
N PRO A 551 -13.14 15.83 4.60
CA PRO A 551 -11.76 15.47 4.34
C PRO A 551 -11.49 13.99 4.64
N TYR A 552 -10.59 13.40 3.86
CA TYR A 552 -10.09 12.02 3.96
C TYR A 552 -11.09 10.90 3.64
N CYS A 553 -12.39 11.14 3.76
CA CYS A 553 -13.42 10.16 3.42
C CYS A 553 -13.34 9.68 1.96
N LYS A 554 -13.91 8.49 1.75
CA LYS A 554 -14.02 7.86 0.45
C LYS A 554 -15.48 7.82 -0.02
N VAL A 555 -15.70 7.65 -1.32
CA VAL A 555 -17.03 7.48 -1.92
C VAL A 555 -17.11 6.17 -2.68
N SER A 556 -18.19 5.42 -2.44
CA SER A 556 -18.53 4.16 -3.09
C SER A 556 -19.98 4.14 -3.58
N GLY A 557 -20.36 3.08 -4.27
CA GLY A 557 -21.75 2.79 -4.63
C GLY A 557 -21.92 1.50 -5.44
N GLY A 558 -23.12 0.94 -5.38
CA GLY A 558 -23.54 -0.19 -6.21
C GLY A 558 -23.80 0.21 -7.66
N VAL A 559 -22.80 0.11 -8.53
CA VAL A 559 -22.86 0.64 -9.92
C VAL A 559 -23.93 -0.08 -10.75
N SER A 560 -24.08 -1.39 -10.54
CA SER A 560 -25.06 -2.21 -11.25
C SER A 560 -26.53 -1.82 -10.99
N ASN A 561 -26.81 -1.04 -9.94
CA ASN A 561 -28.14 -0.52 -9.63
C ASN A 561 -28.58 0.56 -10.62
N LEU A 562 -27.62 1.29 -11.20
CA LEU A 562 -27.91 2.39 -12.13
C LEU A 562 -28.66 1.93 -13.37
N SER A 563 -28.22 0.82 -13.95
CA SER A 563 -28.70 0.27 -15.22
C SER A 563 -29.79 -0.80 -15.05
N PHE A 564 -30.44 -0.85 -13.88
CA PHE A 564 -31.45 -1.87 -13.56
C PHE A 564 -32.65 -1.87 -14.51
N SER A 565 -33.05 -0.70 -15.04
CA SER A 565 -34.16 -0.55 -15.99
C SER A 565 -33.94 -1.28 -17.32
N PHE A 566 -32.69 -1.65 -17.64
CA PHE A 566 -32.30 -2.30 -18.90
C PHE A 566 -31.93 -3.78 -18.71
N ARG A 567 -32.46 -4.43 -17.67
CA ARG A 567 -32.24 -5.87 -17.41
C ARG A 567 -32.62 -6.72 -18.63
N GLY A 568 -31.66 -7.52 -19.10
CA GLY A 568 -31.81 -8.36 -20.30
C GLY A 568 -30.90 -7.93 -21.45
N ASN A 569 -30.55 -6.65 -21.54
CA ASN A 569 -29.64 -6.11 -22.55
C ASN A 569 -28.28 -5.74 -21.93
N ASN A 570 -27.36 -6.71 -21.85
CA ASN A 570 -26.07 -6.52 -21.19
C ASN A 570 -25.22 -5.43 -21.87
N THR A 571 -25.22 -5.36 -23.21
CA THR A 571 -24.45 -4.36 -23.96
C THR A 571 -24.80 -2.93 -23.54
N VAL A 572 -26.09 -2.62 -23.44
CA VAL A 572 -26.56 -1.29 -23.01
C VAL A 572 -26.23 -1.04 -21.54
N ARG A 573 -26.39 -2.03 -20.67
CA ARG A 573 -26.05 -1.90 -19.23
C ARG A 573 -24.57 -1.64 -19.00
N GLU A 574 -23.71 -2.36 -19.70
CA GLU A 574 -22.26 -2.19 -19.64
C GLU A 574 -21.84 -0.79 -20.10
N ALA A 575 -22.45 -0.30 -21.19
CA ALA A 575 -22.22 1.07 -21.67
C ALA A 575 -22.66 2.13 -20.65
N ILE A 576 -23.87 2.03 -20.09
CA ILE A 576 -24.38 2.95 -19.06
C ILE A 576 -23.44 2.96 -17.84
N ASN A 577 -23.06 1.79 -17.34
CA ASN A 577 -22.20 1.65 -16.17
C ASN A 577 -20.81 2.26 -16.43
N SER A 578 -20.23 2.02 -17.61
CA SER A 578 -18.90 2.51 -17.99
C SER A 578 -18.88 4.04 -18.15
N VAL A 579 -19.91 4.62 -18.78
CA VAL A 579 -20.09 6.08 -18.90
C VAL A 579 -20.27 6.73 -17.52
N PHE A 580 -21.09 6.13 -16.66
CA PHE A 580 -21.28 6.63 -15.29
C PHE A 580 -19.98 6.61 -14.50
N LEU A 581 -19.25 5.49 -14.49
CA LEU A 581 -17.98 5.37 -13.80
C LEU A 581 -16.96 6.41 -14.28
N PHE A 582 -16.85 6.62 -15.59
CA PHE A 582 -15.96 7.65 -16.14
C PHE A 582 -16.23 9.04 -15.53
N HIS A 583 -17.51 9.45 -15.45
CA HIS A 583 -17.87 10.75 -14.88
C HIS A 583 -17.79 10.78 -13.34
N ALA A 584 -18.17 9.70 -12.66
CA ALA A 584 -18.13 9.62 -11.20
C ALA A 584 -16.70 9.60 -10.66
N ILE A 585 -15.79 8.86 -11.29
CA ILE A 585 -14.35 8.83 -10.94
C ILE A 585 -13.74 10.22 -11.14
N LYS A 586 -14.05 10.89 -12.26
CA LYS A 586 -13.61 12.27 -12.50
C LYS A 586 -14.13 13.26 -11.43
N ALA A 587 -15.32 12.99 -10.87
CA ALA A 587 -15.86 13.76 -9.75
C ALA A 587 -15.26 13.39 -8.38
N GLY A 588 -14.48 12.29 -8.31
CA GLY A 588 -13.75 11.85 -7.12
C GLY A 588 -14.29 10.59 -6.45
N MET A 589 -15.07 9.75 -7.16
CA MET A 589 -15.48 8.43 -6.68
C MET A 589 -14.26 7.50 -6.56
N ASP A 590 -13.99 6.97 -5.36
CA ASP A 590 -12.75 6.24 -5.06
C ASP A 590 -12.86 4.74 -5.36
N MET A 591 -14.06 4.17 -5.20
CA MET A 591 -14.31 2.73 -5.34
C MET A 591 -15.74 2.44 -5.75
N GLY A 592 -16.05 1.23 -6.20
CA GLY A 592 -17.43 0.85 -6.51
C GLY A 592 -17.65 -0.66 -6.57
N ILE A 593 -18.87 -1.06 -6.20
CA ILE A 593 -19.33 -2.45 -6.27
C ILE A 593 -19.77 -2.71 -7.72
N VAL A 594 -18.95 -3.50 -8.42
CA VAL A 594 -19.02 -3.73 -9.86
C VAL A 594 -18.78 -5.20 -10.18
N ASN A 595 -19.10 -5.60 -11.41
CA ASN A 595 -18.55 -6.80 -12.02
C ASN A 595 -17.33 -6.40 -12.90
N PRO A 596 -16.09 -6.54 -12.40
CA PRO A 596 -14.90 -6.02 -13.09
C PRO A 596 -14.72 -6.59 -14.49
N GLY A 597 -15.15 -7.84 -14.70
CA GLY A 597 -15.01 -8.54 -15.97
C GLY A 597 -15.91 -8.02 -17.09
N MET A 598 -16.96 -7.25 -16.78
CA MET A 598 -17.98 -6.75 -17.73
C MET A 598 -17.86 -5.24 -18.03
N LEU A 599 -16.90 -4.52 -17.44
CA LEU A 599 -16.70 -3.12 -17.75
C LEU A 599 -16.08 -2.96 -19.14
N GLN A 600 -16.69 -2.16 -20.01
CA GLN A 600 -16.16 -1.84 -21.33
C GLN A 600 -15.18 -0.66 -21.24
N ILE A 601 -14.22 -0.59 -22.16
CA ILE A 601 -13.33 0.56 -22.28
C ILE A 601 -14.17 1.71 -22.83
N TYR A 602 -14.19 2.85 -22.15
CA TYR A 602 -15.09 3.96 -22.47
C TYR A 602 -14.97 4.44 -23.93
N ASP A 603 -13.76 4.43 -24.48
CA ASP A 603 -13.49 4.85 -25.87
C ASP A 603 -13.85 3.80 -26.93
N GLU A 604 -14.05 2.56 -26.53
CA GLU A 604 -14.42 1.47 -27.43
C GLU A 604 -15.93 1.22 -27.48
N ILE A 605 -16.69 1.91 -26.63
CA ILE A 605 -18.15 1.92 -26.72
C ILE A 605 -18.51 2.57 -28.06
N ASP A 606 -19.36 1.88 -28.83
CA ASP A 606 -19.90 2.40 -30.09
C ASP A 606 -20.32 3.88 -29.94
N SER A 607 -19.89 4.72 -30.88
CA SER A 607 -19.98 6.17 -30.72
C SER A 607 -21.42 6.67 -30.49
N ASP A 608 -22.39 6.04 -31.16
CA ASP A 608 -23.82 6.34 -30.98
C ASP A 608 -24.31 5.81 -29.63
N LEU A 609 -23.98 4.56 -29.26
CA LEU A 609 -24.32 3.98 -27.96
C LEU A 609 -23.78 4.82 -26.80
N ARG A 610 -22.51 5.24 -26.89
CA ARG A 610 -21.84 6.08 -25.89
C ARG A 610 -22.55 7.41 -25.73
N LYS A 611 -22.89 8.05 -26.85
CA LYS A 611 -23.64 9.31 -26.84
C LYS A 611 -25.01 9.16 -26.19
N TYR A 612 -25.76 8.09 -26.51
CA TYR A 612 -27.06 7.84 -25.90
C TYR A 612 -26.95 7.52 -24.41
N ALA A 613 -25.94 6.75 -24.01
CA ALA A 613 -25.66 6.47 -22.61
C ALA A 613 -25.26 7.75 -21.84
N GLU A 614 -24.45 8.64 -22.43
CA GLU A 614 -24.11 9.94 -21.84
C GLU A 614 -25.33 10.85 -21.70
N ASP A 615 -26.17 10.93 -22.73
CA ASP A 615 -27.38 11.75 -22.69
C ASP A 615 -28.31 11.29 -21.55
N LEU A 616 -28.39 9.97 -21.31
CA LEU A 616 -29.15 9.39 -20.21
C LEU A 616 -28.50 9.63 -18.84
N VAL A 617 -27.22 9.28 -18.68
CA VAL A 617 -26.48 9.37 -17.40
C VAL A 617 -26.34 10.81 -16.93
N LEU A 618 -26.07 11.74 -17.84
CA LEU A 618 -25.90 13.16 -17.51
C LEU A 618 -27.19 13.97 -17.63
N ASN A 619 -28.32 13.32 -17.93
CA ASN A 619 -29.61 13.95 -18.10
C ASN A 619 -29.56 15.19 -19.03
N ARG A 620 -28.79 15.10 -20.13
CA ARG A 620 -28.57 16.24 -21.06
C ARG A 620 -29.82 16.58 -21.87
N ARG A 621 -30.76 15.64 -21.98
CA ARG A 621 -31.95 15.75 -22.83
C ARG A 621 -33.14 15.03 -22.20
N LYS A 622 -34.34 15.58 -22.41
CA LYS A 622 -35.61 14.99 -21.95
C LYS A 622 -35.99 13.69 -22.66
N ASP A 623 -35.56 13.51 -23.92
CA ASP A 623 -35.88 12.33 -24.73
C ASP A 623 -34.83 11.20 -24.62
N ALA A 624 -33.87 11.29 -23.70
CA ALA A 624 -32.73 10.38 -23.59
C ALA A 624 -33.15 8.90 -23.42
N THR A 625 -34.09 8.62 -22.51
CA THR A 625 -34.60 7.26 -22.25
C THR A 625 -35.22 6.64 -23.50
N ALA A 626 -36.07 7.39 -24.21
CA ALA A 626 -36.75 6.91 -25.41
C ALA A 626 -35.77 6.64 -26.56
N ARG A 627 -34.74 7.49 -26.72
CA ARG A 627 -33.69 7.32 -27.73
C ARG A 627 -32.86 6.07 -27.47
N LEU A 628 -32.44 5.85 -26.22
CA LEU A 628 -31.63 4.69 -25.88
C LEU A 628 -32.42 3.39 -26.03
N LEU A 629 -33.69 3.36 -25.62
CA LEU A 629 -34.57 2.20 -25.84
C LEU A 629 -34.77 1.91 -27.34
N SER A 630 -35.07 2.95 -28.13
CA SER A 630 -35.23 2.80 -29.58
C SER A 630 -33.95 2.31 -30.28
N TYR A 631 -32.78 2.63 -29.73
CA TYR A 631 -31.50 2.13 -30.22
C TYR A 631 -31.22 0.70 -29.72
N ALA A 632 -31.57 0.39 -28.47
CA ALA A 632 -31.43 -0.94 -27.90
C ALA A 632 -32.27 -1.98 -28.65
N ASP A 633 -33.51 -1.65 -29.04
CA ASP A 633 -34.37 -2.51 -29.85
C ASP A 633 -33.73 -2.83 -31.22
N LYS A 634 -33.05 -1.84 -31.83
CA LYS A 634 -32.30 -2.04 -33.09
C LYS A 634 -31.06 -2.92 -32.90
N ILE A 635 -30.42 -2.86 -31.73
CA ILE A 635 -29.29 -3.73 -31.39
C ILE A 635 -29.77 -5.17 -31.17
N ASP A 636 -30.91 -5.39 -30.49
CA ASP A 636 -31.45 -6.73 -30.28
C ASP A 636 -31.93 -7.40 -31.59
N ASP A 637 -32.47 -6.62 -32.54
CA ASP A 637 -32.81 -7.13 -33.88
C ASP A 637 -31.58 -7.41 -34.75
N THR A 638 -30.50 -6.63 -34.63
CA THR A 638 -29.24 -6.90 -35.35
C THR A 638 -28.36 -7.95 -34.65
N ALA A 639 -28.56 -8.25 -33.37
CA ALA A 639 -27.83 -9.28 -32.64
C ALA A 639 -28.20 -10.70 -33.08
N LYS A 640 -29.38 -10.91 -33.68
CA LYS A 640 -29.76 -12.17 -34.34
C LYS A 640 -29.07 -12.39 -35.69
N ASP A 641 -28.65 -11.32 -36.37
CA ASP A 641 -27.88 -11.39 -37.64
C ASP A 641 -26.35 -11.24 -37.43
N LYS A 642 -25.90 -10.59 -36.36
CA LYS A 642 -24.47 -10.37 -36.07
C LYS A 642 -23.75 -11.53 -35.39
N SER A 643 -24.37 -12.71 -35.27
CA SER A 643 -23.63 -13.92 -34.88
C SER A 643 -22.58 -14.34 -35.94
N GLU A 644 -22.65 -13.79 -37.15
CA GLU A 644 -21.68 -14.07 -38.22
C GLU A 644 -20.49 -13.07 -38.28
N ASN A 645 -20.56 -11.92 -37.60
CA ASN A 645 -19.56 -10.84 -37.76
C ASN A 645 -18.65 -10.60 -36.53
N LYS A 646 -18.36 -11.66 -35.75
CA LYS A 646 -17.47 -11.62 -34.57
C LYS A 646 -15.96 -11.59 -34.90
N LEU A 647 -15.58 -11.67 -36.17
CA LEU A 647 -14.20 -11.89 -36.61
C LEU A 647 -13.68 -10.81 -37.57
N GLU A 648 -14.28 -9.61 -37.66
CA GLU A 648 -13.74 -8.53 -38.53
C GLU A 648 -12.27 -8.21 -38.22
N TRP A 649 -11.87 -8.24 -36.96
CA TRP A 649 -10.46 -8.06 -36.56
C TRP A 649 -9.52 -9.15 -37.08
N ARG A 650 -10.03 -10.34 -37.44
CA ARG A 650 -9.23 -11.41 -38.08
C ARG A 650 -8.81 -11.05 -39.51
N SER A 651 -9.44 -10.06 -40.14
CA SER A 651 -9.04 -9.57 -41.46
C SER A 651 -7.85 -8.60 -41.43
N LEU A 652 -7.38 -8.22 -40.22
CA LEU A 652 -6.19 -7.39 -40.04
C LEU A 652 -4.90 -8.21 -40.20
N GLU A 653 -3.78 -7.53 -40.48
CA GLU A 653 -2.44 -8.11 -40.47
C GLU A 653 -2.06 -8.63 -39.07
N VAL A 654 -1.20 -9.65 -38.99
CA VAL A 654 -0.91 -10.39 -37.73
C VAL A 654 -0.46 -9.48 -36.58
N ASP A 655 0.36 -8.46 -36.85
CA ASP A 655 0.82 -7.50 -35.83
C ASP A 655 -0.35 -6.71 -35.24
N ALA A 656 -1.26 -6.23 -36.09
CA ALA A 656 -2.46 -5.51 -35.67
C ALA A 656 -3.48 -6.45 -34.98
N ARG A 657 -3.51 -7.74 -35.33
CA ARG A 657 -4.31 -8.76 -34.62
C ARG A 657 -3.77 -9.01 -33.22
N LEU A 658 -2.45 -9.16 -33.07
CA LEU A 658 -1.80 -9.32 -31.77
C LEU A 658 -1.99 -8.08 -30.89
N GLU A 659 -1.84 -6.88 -31.46
CA GLU A 659 -2.12 -5.62 -30.76
C GLU A 659 -3.58 -5.55 -30.29
N HIS A 660 -4.54 -5.88 -31.17
CA HIS A 660 -5.96 -5.91 -30.85
C HIS A 660 -6.28 -6.93 -29.75
N ALA A 661 -5.75 -8.16 -29.87
CA ALA A 661 -5.95 -9.21 -28.88
C ALA A 661 -5.42 -8.80 -27.51
N LEU A 662 -4.30 -8.08 -27.47
CA LEU A 662 -3.69 -7.56 -26.25
C LEU A 662 -4.55 -6.48 -25.60
N ILE A 663 -4.97 -5.46 -26.35
CA ILE A 663 -5.82 -4.35 -25.85
C ILE A 663 -7.15 -4.89 -25.30
N LYS A 664 -7.75 -5.85 -26.01
CA LYS A 664 -9.06 -6.44 -25.65
C LYS A 664 -8.97 -7.58 -24.64
N GLY A 665 -7.78 -8.09 -24.35
CA GLY A 665 -7.59 -9.23 -23.45
C GLY A 665 -8.11 -10.56 -24.00
N ILE A 666 -8.08 -10.74 -25.33
CA ILE A 666 -8.56 -11.93 -26.05
C ILE A 666 -7.45 -12.99 -26.10
N THR A 667 -7.76 -14.20 -25.65
CA THR A 667 -6.83 -15.35 -25.69
C THR A 667 -7.12 -16.35 -26.81
N ASP A 668 -8.26 -16.18 -27.49
CA ASP A 668 -8.71 -17.03 -28.58
C ASP A 668 -7.87 -16.73 -29.83
N TYR A 669 -7.44 -17.76 -30.57
CA TYR A 669 -6.54 -17.68 -31.73
C TYR A 669 -5.11 -17.16 -31.45
N LEU A 670 -4.79 -16.84 -30.20
CA LEU A 670 -3.47 -16.32 -29.82
C LEU A 670 -2.34 -17.29 -30.20
N ASP A 671 -2.56 -18.60 -30.06
CA ASP A 671 -1.57 -19.62 -30.42
C ASP A 671 -1.25 -19.61 -31.93
N GLU A 672 -2.24 -19.32 -32.78
CA GLU A 672 -2.08 -19.22 -34.24
C GLU A 672 -1.40 -17.91 -34.66
N ASP A 673 -1.85 -16.78 -34.09
CA ASP A 673 -1.32 -15.45 -34.43
C ASP A 673 0.13 -15.27 -33.96
N VAL A 674 0.49 -15.81 -32.80
CA VAL A 674 1.87 -15.76 -32.29
C VAL A 674 2.81 -16.59 -33.17
N GLU A 675 2.37 -17.74 -33.67
CA GLU A 675 3.19 -18.56 -34.58
C GLU A 675 3.32 -17.94 -35.97
N GLU A 676 2.25 -17.35 -36.52
CA GLU A 676 2.30 -16.60 -37.77
C GLU A 676 3.24 -15.40 -37.67
N ALA A 677 3.17 -14.63 -36.57
CA ALA A 677 4.10 -13.54 -36.32
C ALA A 677 5.54 -14.06 -36.18
N ARG A 678 5.77 -15.15 -35.45
CA ARG A 678 7.11 -15.74 -35.29
C ARG A 678 7.78 -16.09 -36.62
N GLN A 679 7.01 -16.48 -37.64
CA GLN A 679 7.54 -16.77 -38.98
C GLN A 679 7.86 -15.51 -39.80
N ASN A 680 7.25 -14.37 -39.46
CA ASN A 680 7.46 -13.09 -40.13
C ASN A 680 8.65 -12.30 -39.57
N TYR A 681 9.17 -12.67 -38.40
CA TYR A 681 10.32 -12.04 -37.75
C TYR A 681 11.55 -12.97 -37.76
N ASP A 682 12.76 -12.39 -37.81
CA ASP A 682 14.01 -13.16 -37.90
C ASP A 682 14.34 -13.92 -36.62
N ARG A 683 13.86 -13.42 -35.48
CA ARG A 683 14.05 -14.02 -34.15
C ARG A 683 12.73 -14.04 -33.40
N ALA A 684 12.43 -15.13 -32.70
CA ALA A 684 11.18 -15.26 -31.95
C ALA A 684 10.97 -14.16 -30.88
N ILE A 685 12.05 -13.54 -30.40
CA ILE A 685 12.02 -12.43 -29.45
C ILE A 685 11.43 -11.12 -30.03
N GLU A 686 11.54 -10.90 -31.33
CA GLU A 686 11.13 -9.64 -31.97
C GLU A 686 9.59 -9.50 -32.00
N VAL A 687 8.87 -10.61 -31.98
CA VAL A 687 7.41 -10.66 -31.77
C VAL A 687 7.03 -10.06 -30.40
N ILE A 688 7.88 -10.25 -29.38
CA ILE A 688 7.67 -9.64 -28.05
C ILE A 688 7.97 -8.15 -28.12
N GLU A 689 9.13 -7.77 -28.66
CA GLU A 689 9.64 -6.40 -28.64
C GLU A 689 8.85 -5.42 -29.50
N ILE A 690 8.18 -5.88 -30.56
CA ILE A 690 7.51 -5.03 -31.54
C ILE A 690 5.98 -5.12 -31.38
N PRO A 691 5.25 -6.11 -31.92
CA PRO A 691 3.78 -6.06 -31.93
C PRO A 691 3.17 -6.16 -30.53
N LEU A 692 3.70 -7.03 -29.66
CA LEU A 692 3.17 -7.21 -28.31
C LEU A 692 3.47 -6.01 -27.38
N MET A 693 4.67 -5.43 -27.47
CA MET A 693 5.01 -4.23 -26.69
C MET A 693 4.30 -2.97 -27.20
N ASN A 694 4.05 -2.85 -28.51
CA ASN A 694 3.23 -1.76 -29.05
C ASN A 694 1.81 -1.78 -28.45
N GLY A 695 1.18 -2.96 -28.40
CA GLY A 695 -0.11 -3.11 -27.70
C GLY A 695 -0.03 -2.76 -26.22
N MET A 696 1.04 -3.14 -25.51
CA MET A 696 1.22 -2.77 -24.10
C MET A 696 1.36 -1.26 -23.90
N ASN A 697 2.01 -0.55 -24.83
CA ASN A 697 2.12 0.91 -24.78
C ASN A 697 0.75 1.57 -24.89
N VAL A 698 -0.11 1.10 -25.82
CA VAL A 698 -1.49 1.58 -25.96
C VAL A 698 -2.31 1.31 -24.70
N VAL A 699 -2.19 0.12 -24.12
CA VAL A 699 -2.82 -0.23 -22.82
C VAL A 699 -2.36 0.74 -21.72
N GLY A 700 -1.06 1.08 -21.68
CA GLY A 700 -0.49 2.05 -20.76
C GLY A 700 -1.07 3.46 -20.92
N ASP A 701 -1.21 3.95 -22.15
CA ASP A 701 -1.80 5.26 -22.45
C ASP A 701 -3.29 5.33 -22.08
N LEU A 702 -4.04 4.25 -22.35
CA LEU A 702 -5.45 4.15 -21.99
C LEU A 702 -5.66 4.11 -20.48
N PHE A 703 -4.79 3.38 -19.74
CA PHE A 703 -4.83 3.34 -18.29
C PHE A 703 -4.43 4.69 -17.66
N GLY A 704 -3.34 5.29 -18.13
CA GLY A 704 -2.84 6.58 -17.64
C GLY A 704 -3.79 7.76 -17.87
N SER A 705 -4.65 7.67 -18.90
CA SER A 705 -5.70 8.66 -19.17
C SER A 705 -7.05 8.36 -18.49
N GLY A 706 -7.14 7.30 -17.67
CA GLY A 706 -8.34 6.90 -16.95
C GLY A 706 -9.45 6.31 -17.83
N ARG A 707 -9.14 5.93 -19.07
CA ARG A 707 -10.09 5.36 -20.04
C ARG A 707 -10.17 3.84 -20.01
N MET A 708 -9.14 3.21 -19.45
CA MET A 708 -9.06 1.78 -19.17
C MET A 708 -8.83 1.57 -17.68
N PHE A 709 -9.47 0.57 -17.10
CA PHE A 709 -9.41 0.26 -15.68
C PHE A 709 -8.42 -0.88 -15.42
N LEU A 710 -7.91 -0.97 -14.18
CA LEU A 710 -6.97 -2.02 -13.77
C LEU A 710 -7.40 -3.45 -14.14
N PRO A 711 -8.69 -3.87 -14.00
CA PRO A 711 -9.19 -5.15 -14.50
C PRO A 711 -8.89 -5.46 -15.97
N GLN A 712 -9.01 -4.44 -16.82
CA GLN A 712 -8.80 -4.57 -18.25
C GLN A 712 -7.29 -4.70 -18.54
N VAL A 713 -6.46 -3.93 -17.83
CA VAL A 713 -4.99 -4.05 -17.89
C VAL A 713 -4.52 -5.45 -17.47
N VAL A 714 -5.14 -6.05 -16.44
CA VAL A 714 -4.84 -7.42 -16.00
C VAL A 714 -5.18 -8.45 -17.09
N LYS A 715 -6.29 -8.28 -17.82
CA LYS A 715 -6.62 -9.14 -18.97
C LYS A 715 -5.58 -9.01 -20.09
N SER A 716 -5.13 -7.80 -20.40
CA SER A 716 -4.06 -7.57 -21.39
C SER A 716 -2.74 -8.22 -20.97
N ALA A 717 -2.36 -8.08 -19.70
CA ALA A 717 -1.18 -8.73 -19.13
C ALA A 717 -1.25 -10.27 -19.22
N ARG A 718 -2.45 -10.86 -19.11
CA ARG A 718 -2.64 -12.31 -19.31
C ARG A 718 -2.39 -12.73 -20.75
N VAL A 719 -2.88 -11.97 -21.73
CA VAL A 719 -2.60 -12.24 -23.16
C VAL A 719 -1.10 -12.15 -23.41
N MET A 720 -0.44 -11.10 -22.89
CA MET A 720 1.02 -10.94 -22.94
C MET A 720 1.74 -12.16 -22.37
N LYS A 721 1.38 -12.60 -21.15
CA LYS A 721 1.99 -13.76 -20.50
C LYS A 721 1.81 -15.05 -21.31
N LYS A 722 0.62 -15.29 -21.85
CA LYS A 722 0.35 -16.47 -22.68
C LYS A 722 1.15 -16.42 -23.99
N ALA A 723 1.21 -15.26 -24.66
CA ALA A 723 2.00 -15.06 -25.87
C ALA A 723 3.49 -15.32 -25.64
N VAL A 724 4.06 -14.76 -24.56
CA VAL A 724 5.46 -15.00 -24.17
C VAL A 724 5.71 -16.47 -23.87
N ALA A 725 4.79 -17.17 -23.18
CA ALA A 725 4.93 -18.59 -22.89
C ALA A 725 4.94 -19.48 -24.15
N ILE A 726 4.24 -19.08 -25.22
CA ILE A 726 4.26 -19.77 -26.51
C ILE A 726 5.59 -19.55 -27.23
N LEU A 727 6.16 -18.35 -27.13
CA LEU A 727 7.44 -18.00 -27.78
C LEU A 727 8.65 -18.59 -27.05
N LEU A 728 8.56 -18.77 -25.73
CA LEU A 728 9.68 -19.20 -24.88
C LEU A 728 10.40 -20.47 -25.39
N PRO A 729 9.70 -21.57 -25.75
CA PRO A 729 10.35 -22.78 -26.30
C PRO A 729 11.09 -22.54 -27.61
N TYR A 730 10.61 -21.62 -28.46
CA TYR A 730 11.27 -21.29 -29.73
C TYR A 730 12.53 -20.46 -29.50
N ILE A 731 12.44 -19.45 -28.62
CA ILE A 731 13.60 -18.66 -28.21
C ILE A 731 14.65 -19.57 -27.56
N GLU A 732 14.24 -20.59 -26.81
CA GLU A 732 15.13 -21.61 -26.28
C GLU A 732 15.65 -22.60 -27.34
N SER A 733 14.90 -22.90 -28.39
CA SER A 733 15.34 -23.82 -29.46
C SER A 733 16.39 -23.22 -30.40
N GLU A 734 16.50 -21.89 -30.42
CA GLU A 734 17.57 -21.13 -31.07
C GLU A 734 18.95 -21.29 -30.35
N LYS A 735 19.03 -22.12 -29.29
CA LYS A 735 20.26 -22.52 -28.58
C LYS A 735 21.24 -23.28 -29.50
N VAL A 736 22.54 -23.11 -29.26
CA VAL A 736 23.61 -23.94 -29.84
C VAL A 736 23.99 -25.04 -28.83
N GLU A 737 23.71 -26.32 -29.13
CA GLU A 737 24.05 -27.44 -28.24
C GLU A 737 25.57 -27.74 -28.20
N GLY A 738 26.15 -27.81 -26.98
CA GLY A 738 27.43 -28.50 -26.73
C GLY A 738 28.62 -27.69 -26.15
N ALA A 739 28.43 -26.48 -25.64
CA ALA A 739 29.54 -25.66 -25.13
C ALA A 739 29.62 -25.61 -23.59
N LYS A 740 30.85 -25.65 -23.04
CA LYS A 740 31.12 -25.40 -21.61
C LYS A 740 30.79 -23.94 -21.25
N GLY A 741 30.26 -23.73 -20.05
CA GLY A 741 29.78 -22.43 -19.58
C GLY A 741 30.86 -21.36 -19.48
N ASN A 742 30.58 -20.15 -19.99
CA ASN A 742 31.46 -18.97 -20.03
C ASN A 742 31.41 -18.10 -18.75
N GLY A 743 30.68 -18.53 -17.71
CA GLY A 743 30.50 -17.85 -16.42
C GLY A 743 29.07 -18.02 -15.88
N LYS A 744 28.88 -17.85 -14.56
CA LYS A 744 27.58 -17.96 -13.87
C LYS A 744 27.03 -16.60 -13.48
N ILE A 745 25.74 -16.37 -13.75
CA ILE A 745 25.07 -15.08 -13.57
C ILE A 745 23.79 -15.30 -12.78
N VAL A 746 23.60 -14.53 -11.70
CA VAL A 746 22.33 -14.50 -10.97
C VAL A 746 21.51 -13.30 -11.46
N LEU A 747 20.25 -13.53 -11.80
CA LEU A 747 19.32 -12.49 -12.22
C LEU A 747 18.15 -12.40 -11.24
N ALA A 748 17.74 -11.18 -10.89
CA ALA A 748 16.58 -10.95 -10.03
C ALA A 748 15.84 -9.66 -10.40
N THR A 749 14.51 -9.70 -10.31
CA THR A 749 13.72 -8.48 -10.23
C THR A 749 13.58 -8.12 -8.76
N VAL A 750 13.98 -6.89 -8.42
CA VAL A 750 14.12 -6.43 -7.02
C VAL A 750 12.79 -6.39 -6.26
N LYS A 751 12.85 -6.41 -4.93
CA LYS A 751 11.67 -6.33 -4.04
C LYS A 751 10.75 -5.16 -4.43
N GLY A 752 9.45 -5.43 -4.41
CA GLY A 752 8.43 -4.46 -4.79
C GLY A 752 8.16 -4.37 -6.30
N ASP A 753 8.91 -5.10 -7.13
CA ASP A 753 8.71 -5.11 -8.57
C ASP A 753 8.35 -6.50 -9.09
N VAL A 754 7.28 -6.57 -9.88
CA VAL A 754 6.74 -7.80 -10.48
C VAL A 754 7.11 -7.94 -11.94
N HIS A 755 7.73 -6.93 -12.54
CA HIS A 755 7.98 -6.91 -13.97
C HIS A 755 9.28 -7.67 -14.26
N ASP A 756 9.16 -8.82 -14.91
CA ASP A 756 10.27 -9.71 -15.23
C ASP A 756 10.50 -9.96 -16.73
N ILE A 757 9.68 -9.40 -17.62
CA ILE A 757 9.78 -9.66 -19.06
C ILE A 757 11.20 -9.37 -19.57
N GLY A 758 11.74 -8.19 -19.27
CA GLY A 758 13.10 -7.82 -19.66
C GLY A 758 14.18 -8.70 -19.03
N LYS A 759 14.01 -9.12 -17.77
CA LYS A 759 14.92 -10.03 -17.06
C LYS A 759 14.90 -11.43 -17.69
N ASN A 760 13.72 -11.98 -17.94
CA ASN A 760 13.54 -13.30 -18.53
C ASN A 760 14.16 -13.33 -19.93
N ILE A 761 13.94 -12.28 -20.72
CA ILE A 761 14.60 -12.08 -22.02
C ILE A 761 16.13 -12.07 -21.87
N VAL A 762 16.67 -11.27 -20.94
CA VAL A 762 18.12 -11.22 -20.68
C VAL A 762 18.66 -12.58 -20.27
N GLY A 763 17.93 -13.32 -19.41
CA GLY A 763 18.30 -14.66 -18.98
C GLY A 763 18.39 -15.63 -20.15
N VAL A 764 17.41 -15.62 -21.05
CA VAL A 764 17.42 -16.46 -22.26
C VAL A 764 18.55 -16.05 -23.21
N VAL A 765 18.75 -14.75 -23.45
CA VAL A 765 19.85 -14.24 -24.29
C VAL A 765 21.22 -14.67 -23.76
N LEU A 766 21.43 -14.63 -22.44
CA LEU A 766 22.67 -15.09 -21.81
C LEU A 766 22.83 -16.62 -21.91
N GLN A 767 21.76 -17.39 -21.70
CA GLN A 767 21.79 -18.84 -21.85
C GLN A 767 22.09 -19.27 -23.30
N CYS A 768 21.54 -18.57 -24.31
CA CYS A 768 21.86 -18.80 -25.73
C CYS A 768 23.33 -18.53 -26.07
N ASN A 769 24.06 -17.80 -25.21
CA ASN A 769 25.48 -17.48 -25.36
C ASN A 769 26.38 -18.27 -24.40
N ASN A 770 25.89 -19.42 -23.91
CA ASN A 770 26.60 -20.36 -23.04
C ASN A 770 26.98 -19.79 -21.67
N TYR A 771 26.19 -18.88 -21.09
CA TYR A 771 26.31 -18.52 -19.68
C TYR A 771 25.36 -19.38 -18.82
N ASP A 772 25.80 -19.74 -17.62
CA ASP A 772 24.95 -20.39 -16.63
C ASP A 772 24.13 -19.30 -15.92
N VAL A 773 22.81 -19.36 -16.00
CA VAL A 773 21.93 -18.29 -15.47
C VAL A 773 21.01 -18.87 -14.41
N VAL A 774 21.12 -18.33 -13.21
CA VAL A 774 20.23 -18.61 -12.09
C VAL A 774 19.26 -17.45 -11.94
N ASP A 775 18.01 -17.67 -12.35
CA ASP A 775 16.95 -16.67 -12.26
C ASP A 775 16.15 -16.84 -10.95
N LEU A 776 16.15 -15.81 -10.11
CA LEU A 776 15.46 -15.80 -8.81
C LEU A 776 13.99 -15.40 -8.89
N GLY A 777 13.52 -14.97 -10.06
CA GLY A 777 12.15 -14.53 -10.29
C GLY A 777 11.90 -13.06 -9.92
N VAL A 778 10.68 -12.79 -9.47
CA VAL A 778 10.15 -11.45 -9.17
C VAL A 778 10.02 -11.17 -7.68
N MET A 779 9.95 -9.88 -7.33
CA MET A 779 9.79 -9.40 -5.96
C MET A 779 10.83 -9.98 -5.00
N VAL A 780 12.06 -10.19 -5.47
CA VAL A 780 13.08 -10.90 -4.70
C VAL A 780 13.71 -9.94 -3.67
N PRO A 781 13.65 -10.25 -2.37
CA PRO A 781 14.32 -9.45 -1.33
C PRO A 781 15.83 -9.43 -1.52
N ALA A 782 16.48 -8.31 -1.16
CA ALA A 782 17.93 -8.16 -1.25
C ALA A 782 18.68 -9.30 -0.57
N GLU A 783 18.20 -9.79 0.57
CA GLU A 783 18.83 -10.88 1.34
C GLU A 783 18.91 -12.15 0.51
N LYS A 784 17.80 -12.56 -0.12
CA LYS A 784 17.74 -13.76 -0.95
C LYS A 784 18.58 -13.61 -2.21
N ILE A 785 18.60 -12.41 -2.82
CA ILE A 785 19.44 -12.13 -3.98
C ILE A 785 20.92 -12.38 -3.64
N LEU A 786 21.37 -11.80 -2.52
CA LEU A 786 22.75 -11.89 -2.09
C LEU A 786 23.11 -13.30 -1.62
N GLU A 787 22.24 -13.93 -0.83
CA GLU A 787 22.42 -15.32 -0.37
C GLU A 787 22.62 -16.27 -1.55
N VAL A 788 21.75 -16.22 -2.56
CA VAL A 788 21.88 -17.10 -3.72
C VAL A 788 23.10 -16.73 -4.57
N ALA A 789 23.40 -15.45 -4.76
CA ALA A 789 24.63 -15.02 -5.44
C ALA A 789 25.89 -15.62 -4.79
N LYS A 790 25.92 -15.73 -3.46
CA LYS A 790 27.02 -16.35 -2.71
C LYS A 790 27.00 -17.88 -2.79
N ASN A 791 25.85 -18.51 -2.54
CA ASN A 791 25.71 -19.96 -2.54
C ASN A 791 26.03 -20.56 -3.91
N GLU A 792 25.64 -19.86 -4.97
CA GLU A 792 25.88 -20.29 -6.35
C GLU A 792 27.28 -19.96 -6.86
N ASN A 793 28.06 -19.17 -6.12
CA ASN A 793 29.32 -18.57 -6.56
C ASN A 793 29.14 -17.83 -7.90
N ALA A 794 28.17 -16.92 -7.95
CA ALA A 794 27.87 -16.16 -9.16
C ALA A 794 29.05 -15.25 -9.53
N ASP A 795 29.40 -15.15 -10.80
CA ASP A 795 30.44 -14.26 -11.31
C ASP A 795 29.91 -12.84 -11.54
N ILE A 796 28.60 -12.68 -11.80
CA ILE A 796 27.90 -11.40 -11.99
C ILE A 796 26.50 -11.48 -11.37
N LEU A 797 26.07 -10.38 -10.74
CA LEU A 797 24.69 -10.17 -10.31
C LEU A 797 23.99 -9.17 -11.23
N GLY A 798 22.82 -9.51 -11.77
CA GLY A 798 21.98 -8.62 -12.55
C GLY A 798 20.64 -8.31 -11.89
N LEU A 799 20.31 -7.03 -11.79
CA LEU A 799 19.06 -6.54 -11.23
C LEU A 799 18.19 -5.88 -12.31
N SER A 800 16.89 -6.19 -12.28
CA SER A 800 15.87 -5.58 -13.13
C SER A 800 14.86 -4.79 -12.32
N GLY A 801 14.40 -3.65 -12.86
CA GLY A 801 13.37 -2.81 -12.27
C GLY A 801 12.69 -1.89 -13.28
N LEU A 802 11.38 -1.74 -13.17
CA LEU A 802 10.50 -0.98 -14.06
C LEU A 802 9.72 0.13 -13.36
N ILE A 803 9.70 0.19 -12.03
CA ILE A 803 9.03 1.27 -11.29
C ILE A 803 10.03 2.13 -10.51
N THR A 804 9.66 3.37 -10.19
CA THR A 804 10.53 4.30 -9.44
C THR A 804 11.01 3.74 -8.10
N PRO A 805 10.17 3.08 -7.28
CA PRO A 805 10.62 2.43 -6.04
C PRO A 805 11.71 1.36 -6.26
N SER A 806 11.72 0.67 -7.41
CA SER A 806 12.72 -0.35 -7.72
C SER A 806 14.14 0.21 -7.80
N LEU A 807 14.28 1.48 -8.18
CA LEU A 807 15.57 2.15 -8.21
C LEU A 807 16.16 2.33 -6.81
N GLU A 808 15.33 2.65 -5.82
CA GLU A 808 15.75 2.74 -4.42
C GLU A 808 16.14 1.36 -3.88
N GLU A 809 15.39 0.31 -4.25
CA GLU A 809 15.74 -1.05 -3.89
C GLU A 809 17.06 -1.51 -4.53
N MET A 810 17.35 -1.12 -5.78
CA MET A 810 18.66 -1.38 -6.40
C MET A 810 19.81 -0.66 -5.68
N VAL A 811 19.57 0.57 -5.19
CA VAL A 811 20.53 1.26 -4.31
C VAL A 811 20.72 0.49 -3.02
N HIS A 812 19.65 -0.02 -2.42
CA HIS A 812 19.71 -0.85 -1.22
C HIS A 812 20.53 -2.13 -1.44
N VAL A 813 20.27 -2.90 -2.49
CA VAL A 813 21.07 -4.09 -2.84
C VAL A 813 22.55 -3.74 -3.02
N ALA A 814 22.88 -2.67 -3.74
CA ALA A 814 24.26 -2.22 -3.92
C ALA A 814 24.94 -1.88 -2.57
N SER A 815 24.19 -1.27 -1.66
CA SER A 815 24.66 -0.90 -0.32
C SER A 815 24.89 -2.14 0.56
N GLU A 816 23.99 -3.12 0.49
CA GLU A 816 24.11 -4.41 1.17
C GLU A 816 25.25 -5.27 0.61
N MET A 817 25.48 -5.25 -0.71
CA MET A 817 26.66 -5.88 -1.32
C MET A 817 27.97 -5.31 -0.76
N LYS A 818 28.02 -3.98 -0.52
CA LYS A 818 29.18 -3.33 0.12
C LYS A 818 29.32 -3.73 1.58
N ARG A 819 28.21 -3.73 2.35
CA ARG A 819 28.18 -4.12 3.76
C ARG A 819 28.66 -5.56 3.96
N LEU A 820 28.27 -6.46 3.07
CA LEU A 820 28.61 -7.89 3.09
C LEU A 820 29.91 -8.24 2.34
N ASN A 821 30.64 -7.23 1.82
CA ASN A 821 31.92 -7.37 1.12
C ASN A 821 31.89 -8.28 -0.13
N TYR A 822 30.87 -8.19 -0.97
CA TYR A 822 30.86 -8.84 -2.29
C TYR A 822 31.90 -8.19 -3.22
N ASP A 823 32.51 -8.97 -4.11
CA ASP A 823 33.55 -8.55 -5.07
C ASP A 823 33.14 -8.68 -6.56
N ILE A 824 31.90 -9.08 -6.84
CA ILE A 824 31.40 -9.31 -8.19
C ILE A 824 30.75 -8.07 -8.84
N PRO A 825 30.78 -7.92 -10.18
CA PRO A 825 30.11 -6.83 -10.86
C PRO A 825 28.57 -6.87 -10.71
N LEU A 826 27.96 -5.69 -10.68
CA LEU A 826 26.51 -5.48 -10.60
C LEU A 826 25.97 -4.89 -11.91
N LEU A 827 25.07 -5.59 -12.59
CA LEU A 827 24.36 -5.09 -13.77
C LEU A 827 23.01 -4.51 -13.36
N ILE A 828 22.69 -3.32 -13.87
CA ILE A 828 21.43 -2.61 -13.63
C ILE A 828 20.68 -2.48 -14.95
N GLY A 829 19.47 -3.03 -15.02
CA GLY A 829 18.59 -2.98 -16.20
C GLY A 829 17.13 -2.71 -15.85
N GLY A 830 16.33 -2.50 -16.91
CA GLY A 830 14.89 -2.24 -16.82
C GLY A 830 14.49 -0.83 -17.27
N ALA A 831 13.23 -0.65 -17.65
CA ALA A 831 12.78 0.50 -18.46
C ALA A 831 12.95 1.88 -17.78
N THR A 832 12.86 1.93 -16.45
CA THR A 832 13.02 3.17 -15.67
C THR A 832 14.46 3.47 -15.28
N THR A 833 15.39 2.54 -15.55
CA THR A 833 16.82 2.72 -15.25
C THR A 833 17.51 3.59 -16.30
N SER A 834 18.49 4.40 -15.90
CA SER A 834 19.27 5.22 -16.84
C SER A 834 20.74 5.31 -16.45
N PRO A 835 21.65 5.57 -17.40
CA PRO A 835 23.08 5.70 -17.10
C PRO A 835 23.39 6.80 -16.07
N VAL A 836 22.66 7.92 -16.11
CA VAL A 836 22.83 9.04 -15.18
C VAL A 836 22.41 8.61 -13.78
N HIS A 837 21.25 7.97 -13.65
CA HIS A 837 20.76 7.51 -12.36
C HIS A 837 21.70 6.46 -11.74
N THR A 838 22.15 5.48 -12.52
CA THR A 838 23.11 4.47 -12.06
C THR A 838 24.43 5.10 -11.62
N ALA A 839 24.94 6.09 -12.36
CA ALA A 839 26.19 6.78 -12.02
C ALA A 839 26.11 7.62 -10.73
N VAL A 840 24.97 8.28 -10.49
CA VAL A 840 24.79 9.23 -9.38
C VAL A 840 24.25 8.56 -8.11
N LYS A 841 23.38 7.55 -8.22
CA LYS A 841 22.65 6.98 -7.08
C LYS A 841 23.08 5.56 -6.71
N ILE A 842 23.35 4.69 -7.68
CA ILE A 842 23.61 3.26 -7.39
C ILE A 842 25.10 2.99 -7.25
N SER A 843 25.91 3.39 -8.24
CA SER A 843 27.37 3.16 -8.27
C SER A 843 28.12 3.65 -7.03
N PRO A 844 27.80 4.81 -6.41
CA PRO A 844 28.52 5.26 -5.21
C PRO A 844 28.32 4.36 -3.98
N ASN A 845 27.26 3.56 -3.95
CA ASN A 845 26.92 2.71 -2.81
C ASN A 845 27.61 1.35 -2.83
N TYR A 846 28.34 1.01 -3.91
CA TYR A 846 29.07 -0.24 -4.04
C TYR A 846 30.51 -0.02 -4.54
N SER A 847 31.46 -0.79 -4.00
CA SER A 847 32.90 -0.58 -4.28
C SER A 847 33.38 -1.22 -5.58
N ASN A 848 32.60 -2.14 -6.17
CA ASN A 848 32.94 -2.85 -7.41
C ASN A 848 32.09 -2.35 -8.59
N PRO A 849 32.38 -2.77 -9.83
CA PRO A 849 31.76 -2.18 -11.03
C PRO A 849 30.23 -2.31 -11.03
N VAL A 850 29.53 -1.18 -11.17
CA VAL A 850 28.07 -1.12 -11.38
C VAL A 850 27.81 -0.61 -12.80
N ILE A 851 27.15 -1.40 -13.64
CA ILE A 851 27.02 -1.11 -15.07
C ILE A 851 25.54 -1.08 -15.48
N HIS A 852 25.13 0.01 -16.13
CA HIS A 852 23.81 0.12 -16.72
C HIS A 852 23.75 -0.59 -18.06
N VAL A 853 22.80 -1.52 -18.22
CA VAL A 853 22.53 -2.23 -19.46
C VAL A 853 21.15 -1.82 -19.97
N ARG A 854 21.15 -1.03 -21.04
CA ARG A 854 19.91 -0.45 -21.58
C ARG A 854 19.01 -1.47 -22.29
N ASP A 855 19.60 -2.49 -22.89
CA ASP A 855 18.93 -3.38 -23.84
C ASP A 855 19.45 -4.81 -23.69
N ALA A 856 18.56 -5.79 -23.76
CA ALA A 856 18.89 -7.19 -23.61
C ALA A 856 19.88 -7.69 -24.67
N SER A 857 19.80 -7.20 -25.90
CA SER A 857 20.73 -7.54 -26.99
C SER A 857 22.19 -7.15 -26.68
N LYS A 858 22.39 -6.16 -25.80
CA LYS A 858 23.73 -5.65 -25.45
C LYS A 858 24.37 -6.37 -24.27
N VAL A 859 23.60 -7.18 -23.53
CA VAL A 859 24.08 -7.83 -22.30
C VAL A 859 25.26 -8.77 -22.55
N ILE A 860 25.28 -9.47 -23.70
CA ILE A 860 26.34 -10.43 -24.07
C ILE A 860 27.70 -9.73 -24.16
N ASN A 861 27.75 -8.57 -24.83
CA ASN A 861 28.97 -7.80 -25.00
C ASN A 861 29.47 -7.23 -23.67
N VAL A 862 28.56 -6.85 -22.78
CA VAL A 862 28.91 -6.32 -21.45
C VAL A 862 29.47 -7.43 -20.56
N VAL A 863 28.78 -8.56 -20.48
CA VAL A 863 29.20 -9.73 -19.69
C VAL A 863 30.53 -10.29 -20.20
N GLY A 864 30.68 -10.46 -21.52
CA GLY A 864 31.92 -10.98 -22.11
C GLY A 864 33.14 -10.10 -21.81
N LYS A 865 32.97 -8.77 -21.79
CA LYS A 865 34.05 -7.86 -21.38
C LYS A 865 34.40 -7.96 -19.90
N LEU A 866 33.40 -8.19 -19.03
CA LEU A 866 33.57 -8.27 -17.57
C LEU A 866 34.19 -9.57 -17.09
N LEU A 867 33.95 -10.67 -17.81
CA LEU A 867 34.49 -11.98 -17.47
C LEU A 867 35.85 -12.27 -18.13
N SER A 868 36.23 -11.48 -19.14
CA SER A 868 37.55 -11.60 -19.80
C SER A 868 38.66 -10.98 -18.97
N GLU A 869 39.68 -11.77 -18.62
CA GLU A 869 40.86 -11.33 -17.87
C GLU A 869 41.67 -10.22 -18.57
N THR A 870 41.57 -10.13 -19.91
CA THR A 870 42.34 -9.15 -20.70
C THR A 870 41.63 -7.82 -20.90
N THR A 871 40.28 -7.82 -20.93
CA THR A 871 39.49 -6.61 -21.25
C THR A 871 38.75 -6.02 -20.06
N LYS A 872 38.64 -6.77 -18.94
CA LYS A 872 37.89 -6.34 -17.75
C LYS A 872 38.41 -5.04 -17.17
N ALA A 873 39.72 -4.92 -16.96
CA ALA A 873 40.32 -3.74 -16.34
C ALA A 873 40.08 -2.47 -17.18
N ASP A 874 40.33 -2.54 -18.48
CA ASP A 874 40.14 -1.42 -19.40
C ASP A 874 38.67 -1.00 -19.48
N TYR A 875 37.75 -1.96 -19.55
CA TYR A 875 36.32 -1.68 -19.63
C TYR A 875 35.76 -1.09 -18.32
N VAL A 876 36.22 -1.57 -17.16
CA VAL A 876 35.84 -1.00 -15.86
C VAL A 876 36.33 0.44 -15.73
N ASN A 877 37.57 0.73 -16.16
CA ASN A 877 38.11 2.08 -16.15
C ASN A 877 37.34 3.02 -17.09
N GLU A 878 36.98 2.55 -18.30
CA GLU A 878 36.16 3.31 -19.26
C GLU A 878 34.80 3.70 -18.65
N ILE A 879 34.12 2.76 -18.00
CA ILE A 879 32.83 3.03 -17.34
C ILE A 879 32.99 3.95 -16.13
N ALA A 880 34.05 3.78 -15.33
CA ALA A 880 34.32 4.63 -14.18
C ALA A 880 34.57 6.09 -14.59
N GLU A 881 35.34 6.32 -15.66
CA GLU A 881 35.58 7.65 -16.22
C GLU A 881 34.28 8.26 -16.76
N LYS A 882 33.50 7.49 -17.53
CA LYS A 882 32.20 7.92 -18.03
C LYS A 882 31.25 8.33 -16.91
N TYR A 883 31.20 7.55 -15.82
CA TYR A 883 30.33 7.85 -14.68
C TYR A 883 30.85 9.04 -13.87
N SER A 884 32.17 9.25 -13.78
CA SER A 884 32.75 10.46 -13.19
C SER A 884 32.35 11.71 -13.96
N GLN A 885 32.45 11.69 -15.29
CA GLN A 885 32.02 12.80 -16.14
C GLN A 885 30.51 13.09 -16.01
N LEU A 886 29.67 12.05 -15.94
CA LEU A 886 28.23 12.21 -15.72
C LEU A 886 27.92 12.82 -14.34
N ARG A 887 28.65 12.40 -13.29
CA ARG A 887 28.52 12.99 -11.94
C ARG A 887 28.99 14.43 -11.90
N GLU A 888 30.16 14.75 -12.44
CA GLU A 888 30.69 16.12 -12.50
C GLU A 888 29.76 17.04 -13.29
N LYS A 889 29.17 16.57 -14.40
CA LYS A 889 28.20 17.34 -15.17
C LYS A 889 26.93 17.61 -14.36
N HIS A 890 26.44 16.63 -13.62
CA HIS A 890 25.28 16.76 -12.73
C HIS A 890 25.57 17.66 -11.51
N GLU A 891 26.75 17.56 -10.91
CA GLU A 891 27.20 18.42 -9.80
C GLU A 891 27.45 19.86 -10.25
N ASN A 892 28.02 20.07 -11.43
CA ASN A 892 28.21 21.41 -11.99
C ASN A 892 26.87 22.07 -12.38
N SER A 893 25.84 21.30 -12.75
CA SER A 893 24.48 21.82 -12.91
C SER A 893 23.76 22.09 -11.57
N ASN A 894 24.27 21.56 -10.45
CA ASN A 894 23.72 21.73 -9.09
C ASN A 894 24.61 22.61 -8.18
N LYS A 895 25.63 23.29 -8.73
CA LYS A 895 26.43 24.23 -7.92
C LYS A 895 25.49 25.34 -7.42
N PRO A 896 25.41 25.57 -6.09
CA PRO A 896 24.58 26.63 -5.56
C PRO A 896 25.08 27.96 -6.11
N ASN A 897 24.18 28.76 -6.65
CA ASN A 897 24.48 30.15 -7.00
C ASN A 897 25.12 30.83 -5.79
N HIS A 898 26.21 31.59 -6.01
CA HIS A 898 26.91 32.27 -4.92
C HIS A 898 25.93 33.26 -4.29
N TYR A 899 25.48 32.99 -3.06
CA TYR A 899 24.50 33.84 -2.39
C TYR A 899 25.20 34.89 -1.52
N ILE A 900 24.90 36.17 -1.74
CA ILE A 900 25.28 37.27 -0.82
C ILE A 900 24.41 37.24 0.44
N SER A 901 24.86 37.93 1.49
CA SER A 901 24.07 38.06 2.72
C SER A 901 22.74 38.76 2.45
N PHE A 902 21.76 38.58 3.34
CA PHE A 902 20.47 39.26 3.19
C PHE A 902 20.63 40.78 3.23
N GLU A 903 21.51 41.27 4.10
CA GLU A 903 21.82 42.69 4.24
C GLU A 903 22.46 43.26 2.96
N GLU A 904 23.39 42.52 2.34
CA GLU A 904 23.94 42.90 1.03
C GLU A 904 22.87 42.87 -0.08
N ALA A 905 21.98 41.88 -0.10
CA ALA A 905 20.88 41.81 -1.06
C ALA A 905 19.86 42.94 -0.88
N GLN A 906 19.66 43.44 0.34
CA GLN A 906 18.83 44.60 0.65
C GLN A 906 19.45 45.91 0.14
N ASN A 907 20.78 46.02 0.23
CA ASN A 907 21.52 47.18 -0.28
C ASN A 907 21.54 47.26 -1.80
N ASN A 908 21.34 46.14 -2.51
CA ASN A 908 21.22 46.09 -3.98
C ASN A 908 19.86 46.62 -4.52
N LYS A 909 19.09 47.37 -3.71
CA LYS A 909 17.86 48.03 -4.18
C LYS A 909 18.21 49.15 -5.18
N ALA A 910 17.30 49.42 -6.11
CA ALA A 910 17.44 50.57 -7.01
C ALA A 910 17.42 51.87 -6.19
N LEU A 911 18.47 52.68 -6.33
CA LEU A 911 18.58 54.01 -5.72
C LEU A 911 18.04 55.04 -6.73
N ILE A 912 16.75 55.34 -6.62
CA ILE A 912 16.11 56.36 -7.46
C ILE A 912 16.31 57.72 -6.77
N ASP A 913 16.91 58.67 -7.50
CA ASP A 913 16.97 60.06 -7.09
C ASP A 913 15.60 60.72 -7.29
N TRP A 914 14.74 60.62 -6.28
CA TRP A 914 13.39 61.18 -6.33
C TRP A 914 13.37 62.72 -6.38
N ASP A 915 14.44 63.39 -5.95
CA ASP A 915 14.53 64.86 -5.97
C ASP A 915 14.71 65.38 -7.41
N ASN A 916 15.32 64.58 -8.29
CA ASN A 916 15.53 64.90 -9.70
C ASN A 916 14.69 64.04 -10.68
N PHE A 917 13.82 63.15 -10.18
CA PHE A 917 12.98 62.30 -11.02
C PHE A 917 11.52 62.80 -11.06
N GLU A 918 11.15 63.40 -12.18
CA GLU A 918 9.77 63.81 -12.42
C GLU A 918 8.94 62.60 -12.87
N THR A 919 8.16 62.02 -11.95
CA THR A 919 7.34 60.84 -12.25
C THR A 919 6.29 61.14 -13.32
N PRO A 920 6.26 60.42 -14.46
CA PRO A 920 5.22 60.61 -15.46
C PRO A 920 3.87 60.14 -14.89
N LYS A 921 2.86 61.02 -14.92
CA LYS A 921 1.53 60.68 -14.43
C LYS A 921 0.89 59.62 -15.34
N PRO A 922 0.49 58.44 -14.82
CA PRO A 922 -0.11 57.40 -15.64
C PRO A 922 -1.47 57.86 -16.19
N LYS A 923 -1.85 57.34 -17.36
CA LYS A 923 -3.13 57.67 -18.01
C LYS A 923 -4.35 57.25 -17.18
N PHE A 924 -4.21 56.28 -16.29
CA PHE A 924 -5.23 55.86 -15.34
C PHE A 924 -4.57 55.35 -14.05
N THR A 925 -5.35 55.37 -12.97
CA THR A 925 -5.03 54.74 -11.68
C THR A 925 -6.22 53.89 -11.25
N GLY A 926 -6.00 52.87 -10.41
CA GLY A 926 -6.98 51.85 -10.04
C GLY A 926 -6.94 50.62 -10.95
N VAL A 927 -7.96 49.75 -10.82
CA VAL A 927 -8.08 48.51 -11.59
C VAL A 927 -8.85 48.76 -12.89
N LYS A 928 -8.32 48.26 -14.00
CA LYS A 928 -8.98 48.22 -15.31
C LYS A 928 -9.09 46.78 -15.76
N TYR A 929 -10.29 46.36 -16.13
CA TYR A 929 -10.56 45.06 -16.71
C TYR A 929 -10.67 45.17 -18.24
N PHE A 930 -10.22 44.13 -18.92
CA PHE A 930 -10.39 43.88 -20.35
C PHE A 930 -11.17 42.58 -20.46
N ASP A 931 -12.44 42.67 -20.83
CA ASP A 931 -13.32 41.49 -20.89
C ASP A 931 -13.24 40.73 -22.22
N ASP A 932 -12.56 41.30 -23.22
CA ASP A 932 -12.40 40.69 -24.55
C ASP A 932 -11.11 41.22 -25.22
N PHE A 933 -9.96 40.80 -24.69
CA PHE A 933 -8.66 41.15 -25.25
C PHE A 933 -8.41 40.35 -26.53
N SER A 934 -7.84 40.99 -27.56
CA SER A 934 -7.62 40.37 -28.87
C SER A 934 -6.68 39.16 -28.76
N ILE A 935 -7.19 37.98 -29.10
CA ILE A 935 -6.37 36.76 -29.18
C ILE A 935 -5.33 36.87 -30.31
N ALA A 936 -5.64 37.63 -31.36
CA ALA A 936 -4.68 37.91 -32.43
C ALA A 936 -3.46 38.67 -31.89
N ASP A 937 -3.67 39.62 -30.98
CA ASP A 937 -2.58 40.37 -30.36
C ASP A 937 -1.77 39.47 -29.42
N ILE A 938 -2.44 38.57 -28.68
CA ILE A 938 -1.77 37.60 -27.79
C ILE A 938 -0.89 36.62 -28.58
N ARG A 939 -1.34 36.18 -29.76
CA ARG A 939 -0.61 35.24 -30.62
C ARG A 939 0.79 35.72 -30.97
N GLU A 940 0.99 37.03 -31.11
CA GLU A 940 2.31 37.61 -31.44
C GLU A 940 3.36 37.39 -30.33
N TYR A 941 2.92 37.11 -29.09
CA TYR A 941 3.79 36.90 -27.93
C TYR A 941 4.02 35.41 -27.59
N ILE A 942 3.60 34.49 -28.46
CA ILE A 942 3.85 33.06 -28.27
C ILE A 942 5.35 32.76 -28.44
N ASP A 943 5.97 32.17 -27.41
CA ASP A 943 7.31 31.59 -27.53
C ASP A 943 7.23 30.21 -28.20
N TRP A 944 7.49 30.20 -29.50
CA TRP A 944 7.49 28.98 -30.30
C TRP A 944 8.60 27.99 -29.91
N THR A 945 9.69 28.44 -29.29
CA THR A 945 10.73 27.52 -28.79
C THR A 945 10.18 26.69 -27.63
N PHE A 946 9.49 27.33 -26.69
CA PHE A 946 8.83 26.61 -25.60
C PHE A 946 7.72 25.69 -26.12
N PHE A 947 6.97 26.12 -27.13
CA PHE A 947 5.96 25.29 -27.79
C PHE A 947 6.54 23.97 -28.30
N PHE A 948 7.63 23.99 -29.09
CA PHE A 948 8.25 22.74 -29.55
C PHE A 948 8.77 21.86 -28.41
N HIS A 949 9.35 22.49 -27.37
CA HIS A 949 9.81 21.76 -26.19
C HIS A 949 8.66 21.03 -25.47
N ALA A 950 7.49 21.68 -25.33
CA ALA A 950 6.30 21.06 -24.73
C ALA A 950 5.81 19.84 -25.53
N TRP A 951 5.97 19.87 -26.86
CA TRP A 951 5.70 18.75 -27.76
C TRP A 951 6.85 17.75 -27.88
N LYS A 952 7.86 17.85 -27.00
CA LYS A 952 9.07 17.01 -26.96
C LYS A 952 9.91 17.07 -28.24
N ILE A 953 9.74 18.10 -29.08
CA ILE A 953 10.59 18.36 -30.23
C ILE A 953 11.70 19.30 -29.77
N SER A 954 12.88 18.73 -29.49
CA SER A 954 14.03 19.50 -29.02
C SER A 954 14.68 20.28 -30.16
N GLY A 955 14.69 21.61 -30.03
CA GLY A 955 15.32 22.56 -30.95
C GLY A 955 14.88 23.99 -30.66
N LYS A 956 15.60 24.98 -31.20
CA LYS A 956 15.27 26.41 -31.01
C LYS A 956 14.53 26.94 -32.22
N TYR A 957 13.43 27.65 -32.05
CA TYR A 957 12.77 28.34 -33.17
C TYR A 957 13.59 29.59 -33.58
N PRO A 958 13.75 29.88 -34.88
CA PRO A 958 13.25 29.12 -36.04
C PRO A 958 14.21 28.03 -36.54
N ALA A 959 15.41 27.90 -35.98
CA ALA A 959 16.45 26.96 -36.45
C ALA A 959 16.01 25.48 -36.51
N ILE A 960 15.04 25.08 -35.69
CA ILE A 960 14.46 23.73 -35.66
C ILE A 960 13.85 23.32 -37.02
N PHE A 961 13.47 24.28 -37.85
CA PHE A 961 12.89 24.05 -39.18
C PHE A 961 13.89 23.54 -40.21
N ASP A 962 15.18 23.71 -39.96
CA ASP A 962 16.26 23.26 -40.83
C ASP A 962 16.95 21.99 -40.28
N ASP A 963 16.40 21.39 -39.23
CA ASP A 963 16.89 20.11 -38.68
C ASP A 963 16.57 18.95 -39.64
N VAL A 964 17.59 18.17 -39.98
CA VAL A 964 17.52 17.10 -41.00
C VAL A 964 16.55 15.97 -40.61
N LEU A 965 16.32 15.76 -39.31
CA LEU A 965 15.46 14.68 -38.80
C LEU A 965 14.09 15.19 -38.36
N LYS A 966 14.02 16.41 -37.84
CA LYS A 966 12.83 16.95 -37.16
C LYS A 966 12.21 18.15 -37.85
N GLY A 967 12.87 18.75 -38.83
CA GLY A 967 12.46 20.01 -39.44
C GLY A 967 11.11 19.94 -40.12
N ASP A 968 10.82 18.86 -40.84
CA ASP A 968 9.54 18.66 -41.53
C ASP A 968 8.38 18.52 -40.55
N GLU A 969 8.55 17.72 -39.49
CA GLU A 969 7.52 17.56 -38.45
C GLU A 969 7.36 18.84 -37.60
N ALA A 970 8.45 19.57 -37.33
CA ALA A 970 8.37 20.85 -36.63
C ALA A 970 7.62 21.91 -37.46
N LYS A 971 7.82 21.95 -38.79
CA LYS A 971 7.06 22.82 -39.69
C LYS A 971 5.59 22.44 -39.71
N LYS A 972 5.27 21.16 -39.86
CA LYS A 972 3.90 20.66 -39.86
C LYS A 972 3.15 21.01 -38.56
N LEU A 973 3.78 20.78 -37.41
CA LEU A 973 3.20 21.12 -36.12
C LEU A 973 2.99 22.63 -35.95
N TYR A 974 3.93 23.45 -36.44
CA TYR A 974 3.79 24.91 -36.44
C TYR A 974 2.63 25.36 -37.32
N ASP A 975 2.49 24.81 -38.51
CA ASP A 975 1.41 25.17 -39.45
C ASP A 975 0.05 24.75 -38.90
N ASP A 976 -0.06 23.54 -38.34
CA ASP A 976 -1.29 23.04 -37.70
C ASP A 976 -1.69 23.93 -36.50
N ALA A 977 -0.72 24.34 -35.68
CA ALA A 977 -0.96 25.24 -34.56
C ALA A 977 -1.45 26.61 -35.04
N ASN A 978 -0.86 27.17 -36.09
CA ASN A 978 -1.29 28.44 -36.65
C ASN A 978 -2.69 28.35 -37.28
N ASN A 979 -2.99 27.30 -38.04
CA ASN A 979 -4.31 27.04 -38.60
C ASN A 979 -5.40 26.92 -37.52
N MET A 980 -5.06 26.28 -36.39
CA MET A 980 -5.98 26.16 -35.26
C MET A 980 -6.18 27.50 -34.56
N LEU A 981 -5.11 28.30 -34.38
CA LEU A 981 -5.21 29.65 -33.83
C LEU A 981 -6.04 30.57 -34.73
N ASP A 982 -5.91 30.44 -36.05
CA ASP A 982 -6.75 31.16 -37.02
C ASP A 982 -8.23 30.81 -36.82
N LYS A 983 -8.58 29.52 -36.72
CA LYS A 983 -9.96 29.10 -36.42
C LYS A 983 -10.46 29.61 -35.07
N ILE A 984 -9.64 29.56 -34.03
CA ILE A 984 -10.00 30.07 -32.69
C ILE A 984 -10.34 31.57 -32.75
N ILE A 985 -9.58 32.34 -33.54
CA ILE A 985 -9.79 33.78 -33.71
C ILE A 985 -11.04 34.05 -34.57
N GLU A 986 -11.19 33.38 -35.71
CA GLU A 986 -12.32 33.56 -36.64
C GLU A 986 -13.66 33.14 -36.04
N GLU A 987 -13.69 31.97 -35.40
CA GLU A 987 -14.90 31.39 -34.82
C GLU A 987 -15.13 31.81 -33.36
N LYS A 988 -14.24 32.63 -32.79
CA LYS A 988 -14.30 33.15 -31.40
C LYS A 988 -14.50 32.05 -30.36
N TRP A 989 -13.75 30.95 -30.47
CA TRP A 989 -13.84 29.82 -29.53
C TRP A 989 -13.44 30.18 -28.09
N LEU A 990 -12.62 31.22 -27.94
CA LEU A 990 -12.09 31.67 -26.67
C LEU A 990 -12.31 33.18 -26.51
N GLN A 991 -12.50 33.60 -25.26
CA GLN A 991 -12.57 35.01 -24.87
C GLN A 991 -11.46 35.29 -23.87
N ALA A 992 -10.48 36.12 -24.24
CA ALA A 992 -9.38 36.45 -23.35
C ALA A 992 -9.78 37.59 -22.41
N LYS A 993 -9.71 37.35 -21.09
CA LYS A 993 -9.98 38.35 -20.07
C LYS A 993 -8.70 38.69 -19.32
N ALA A 994 -8.48 39.98 -19.06
CA ALA A 994 -7.32 40.45 -18.30
C ALA A 994 -7.74 41.55 -17.33
N GLY A 995 -7.06 41.64 -16.19
CA GLY A 995 -7.18 42.74 -15.25
C GLY A 995 -5.80 43.33 -14.99
N ILE A 996 -5.68 44.65 -15.05
CA ILE A 996 -4.47 45.37 -14.69
C ILE A 996 -4.79 46.43 -13.65
N GLY A 997 -3.87 46.69 -12.73
CA GLY A 997 -4.03 47.74 -11.73
C GLY A 997 -2.81 48.65 -11.70
N ILE A 998 -3.04 49.97 -11.67
CA ILE A 998 -1.99 50.96 -11.42
C ILE A 998 -2.33 51.68 -10.11
N PHE A 999 -1.55 51.43 -9.07
CA PHE A 999 -1.79 51.96 -7.73
C PHE A 999 -0.64 52.85 -7.28
N LYS A 1000 -0.92 53.78 -6.36
CA LYS A 1000 0.16 54.43 -5.61
C LYS A 1000 0.82 53.36 -4.75
N ALA A 1001 2.14 53.30 -4.79
CA ALA A 1001 2.90 52.29 -4.08
C ALA A 1001 4.10 52.93 -3.38
N ASN A 1002 4.46 52.41 -2.21
CA ASN A 1002 5.68 52.79 -1.51
C ASN A 1002 6.38 51.53 -0.99
N SER A 1003 7.67 51.39 -1.31
CA SER A 1003 8.47 50.28 -0.80
C SER A 1003 9.02 50.60 0.59
N VAL A 1004 8.80 49.69 1.54
CA VAL A 1004 9.45 49.64 2.84
C VAL A 1004 10.19 48.31 2.92
N ASN A 1005 11.49 48.33 2.65
CA ASN A 1005 12.34 47.14 2.53
C ASN A 1005 11.84 46.13 1.48
N GLU A 1006 11.34 44.96 1.90
CA GLU A 1006 10.79 43.89 1.07
C GLU A 1006 9.30 44.08 0.76
N THR A 1007 8.64 44.94 1.52
CA THR A 1007 7.20 45.16 1.43
C THR A 1007 6.91 46.34 0.51
N VAL A 1008 6.10 46.14 -0.51
CA VAL A 1008 5.49 47.23 -1.29
C VAL A 1008 4.08 47.46 -0.76
N LYS A 1009 3.87 48.65 -0.19
CA LYS A 1009 2.59 49.10 0.34
C LYS A 1009 1.78 49.78 -0.75
N LEU A 1010 0.60 49.27 -1.06
CA LEU A 1010 -0.34 49.92 -1.96
C LEU A 1010 -1.22 50.91 -1.19
N MET A 1011 -1.32 52.12 -1.71
CA MET A 1011 -2.01 53.24 -1.09
C MET A 1011 -3.21 53.67 -1.92
N ASP A 1012 -4.30 54.03 -1.24
CA ASP A 1012 -5.48 54.63 -1.85
C ASP A 1012 -5.21 56.11 -2.22
N ASP A 1013 -6.21 56.76 -2.82
CA ASP A 1013 -6.08 58.16 -3.21
C ASP A 1013 -5.87 59.11 -2.01
N ASN A 1014 -6.30 58.72 -0.82
CA ASN A 1014 -6.12 59.42 0.45
C ASN A 1014 -4.79 59.05 1.17
N SER A 1015 -3.92 58.27 0.52
CA SER A 1015 -2.64 57.77 1.06
C SER A 1015 -2.77 56.79 2.23
N ASN A 1016 -3.94 56.15 2.39
CA ASN A 1016 -4.10 55.05 3.34
C ASN A 1016 -3.60 53.76 2.70
N ASN A 1017 -2.82 53.00 3.47
CA ASN A 1017 -2.40 51.66 3.06
C ASN A 1017 -3.59 50.71 3.06
N PHE A 1018 -3.84 50.01 1.94
CA PHE A 1018 -4.92 49.02 1.85
C PHE A 1018 -4.43 47.61 1.54
N GLU A 1019 -3.20 47.42 1.04
CA GLU A 1019 -2.65 46.09 0.75
C GLU A 1019 -1.12 46.10 0.79
N ASN A 1020 -0.51 44.97 1.20
CA ASN A 1020 0.94 44.80 1.25
C ASN A 1020 1.38 43.65 0.34
N PHE A 1021 2.35 43.91 -0.54
CA PHE A 1021 3.01 42.88 -1.34
C PHE A 1021 4.40 42.61 -0.80
N GLU A 1022 4.61 41.40 -0.30
CA GLU A 1022 5.91 40.94 0.19
C GLU A 1022 6.74 40.35 -0.96
N PHE A 1023 7.90 40.93 -1.23
CA PHE A 1023 8.81 40.46 -2.28
C PHE A 1023 10.01 39.73 -1.69
N LEU A 1024 10.32 38.57 -2.26
CA LEU A 1024 11.56 37.86 -1.94
C LEU A 1024 12.76 38.59 -2.55
N ARG A 1025 13.85 38.70 -1.77
CA ARG A 1025 15.13 39.24 -2.27
C ARG A 1025 15.94 38.12 -2.91
N ASN A 1026 16.29 38.28 -4.18
CA ASN A 1026 17.25 37.39 -4.82
C ASN A 1026 18.64 37.65 -4.21
N LYS A 1027 19.18 36.63 -3.53
CA LYS A 1027 20.51 36.66 -2.92
C LYS A 1027 21.61 36.23 -3.89
N GLU A 1028 21.30 35.84 -5.11
CA GLU A 1028 22.32 35.48 -6.09
C GLU A 1028 23.21 36.70 -6.38
N LEU A 1029 24.51 36.49 -6.32
CA LEU A 1029 25.50 37.47 -6.74
C LEU A 1029 25.26 37.80 -8.21
N LYS A 1030 24.68 38.97 -8.46
CA LYS A 1030 24.50 39.47 -9.82
C LYS A 1030 25.85 39.94 -10.34
N ASN A 1031 26.16 39.63 -11.61
CA ASN A 1031 27.27 40.28 -12.31
C ASN A 1031 27.06 41.79 -12.28
N GLU A 1032 28.12 42.59 -12.18
CA GLU A 1032 28.05 44.06 -12.28
C GLU A 1032 27.34 44.44 -13.58
N GLY A 1033 26.06 44.77 -13.47
CA GLY A 1033 25.30 45.36 -14.56
C GLY A 1033 25.79 46.80 -14.72
N VAL A 1034 26.12 47.17 -15.95
CA VAL A 1034 26.37 48.57 -16.33
C VAL A 1034 25.17 49.40 -15.85
N ASN A 1035 25.44 50.36 -14.96
CA ASN A 1035 24.48 51.32 -14.41
C ASN A 1035 23.59 51.96 -15.49
#